data_AF-A0A2E8H8Y3-F1
#
_entry.id   AF-A0A2E8H8Y3-F1
#
_cell.length_a   1.000
_cell.length_b   1.000
_cell.length_c   1.000
_cell.angle_alpha   90.00
_cell.angle_beta   90.00
_cell.angle_gamma   90.00
#
_symmetry.space_group_name_H-M   'P 1'
#
loop_
_entity.id
_entity.type
_entity.pdbx_description
1 polymer ?
#
loop_
_entity_poly.entity_id
_entity_poly.type
_entity_poly.pdbx_seq_one_letter_code
_entity_poly.pdbx_strand_id
1 'polypeptide(L)'
;MDLAGHLGTLRSPPKIRGRLPMARPNRHLSKTIGRFLLPITGLLSLLWFLIRVVPRPSRAAYPCQVAAFPMASAFVLWMASVVASWSGLRLARVWFVRGRSGLAGIALLASLVAGSLALMESGGLAGATVLASRFEPSEGPNQPMGAGRGIFPGRVVWIHEPEAAKWDGVNGQWWTDDNTDPVVVAQMLSDGLQSLTGTSTDGAAWSALFHHFNRTHDRGDMGYQAGERIAAKFNFNQTSARSNGNESFTGPQLTLAYIRQLVEAAGVPDTAITIYDATRYAPKLLIDAVHAEYPGVRFVSFVSTSTGNIGHERGEEIAFSQPLTLERRGGNPTYVPRAADEATYVVNVAIMKGHDLSGVTLTAKNLFGSISADYASGERTNNAPVAAGLHPYTAVRDFGAGASGSGDWDFAGRDLGTYNPLVDLIGHRDLGGKTLLYVADALYSTRRQNEHLSNGDRFTSEPFSETGWPSSLFLSQDPLAIDSVCLDFLRAEPTQFNVYGNVDNYLHEAARAHDPPSGITYDPEGDGTTLGSLGVHEHWNNPVDRQYSGNLGLPGGIELYVPGVTTAVTEVGDAATTPSTWSLSGYPNPFNPTVTVSWSQPVDGAVHLAVFDAIGQRVVVLHEGDTSAGSYEATWDGTDDAGRPLASGVYMVLLSRDGQRQRVTRLTLMR
;
A
#
# COMPACT_ATOMS: atom_id res chain seq x y z
N MET A 1 -64.55 44.39 -27.61
CA MET A 1 -64.26 45.65 -26.92
C MET A 1 -63.29 45.37 -25.80
N ASP A 2 -62.41 46.33 -25.60
CA ASP A 2 -61.01 46.22 -25.22
C ASP A 2 -60.78 46.73 -23.78
N LEU A 3 -59.53 46.57 -23.32
CA LEU A 3 -58.86 47.08 -22.11
C LEU A 3 -59.19 46.43 -20.75
N ALA A 4 -58.28 46.23 -19.79
CA ALA A 4 -56.81 46.26 -19.58
C ALA A 4 -56.57 46.74 -18.13
N GLY A 5 -55.57 46.19 -17.43
CA GLY A 5 -55.04 46.73 -16.17
C GLY A 5 -54.60 45.66 -15.16
N HIS A 6 -53.40 45.09 -15.32
CA HIS A 6 -52.18 45.40 -14.53
C HIS A 6 -52.17 44.92 -13.07
N LEU A 7 -51.34 43.90 -12.77
CA LEU A 7 -50.22 43.99 -11.82
C LEU A 7 -49.43 42.65 -11.70
N GLY A 8 -48.13 42.72 -11.99
CA GLY A 8 -47.06 42.04 -11.22
C GLY A 8 -46.74 40.57 -11.49
N THR A 9 -45.87 40.29 -12.48
CA THR A 9 -45.07 39.05 -12.52
C THR A 9 -43.62 39.37 -12.20
N LEU A 10 -43.10 38.80 -11.10
CA LEU A 10 -41.67 38.77 -10.78
C LEU A 10 -41.00 37.73 -11.69
N ARG A 11 -40.18 38.20 -12.64
CA ARG A 11 -39.32 37.35 -13.47
C ARG A 11 -38.03 37.01 -12.72
N SER A 12 -37.72 35.71 -12.68
CA SER A 12 -36.42 35.12 -12.38
C SER A 12 -35.30 35.64 -13.32
N PRO A 13 -34.05 35.76 -12.86
CA PRO A 13 -32.96 36.33 -13.65
C PRO A 13 -32.47 35.38 -14.77
N PRO A 14 -31.84 35.92 -15.83
CA PRO A 14 -31.52 35.15 -17.03
C PRO A 14 -30.30 34.23 -16.84
N LYS A 15 -30.37 33.06 -17.48
CA LYS A 15 -29.26 32.11 -17.64
C LYS A 15 -28.08 32.80 -18.35
N ILE A 16 -26.96 32.97 -17.65
CA ILE A 16 -25.69 33.37 -18.25
C ILE A 16 -25.10 32.15 -18.97
N ARG A 17 -25.32 32.06 -20.29
CA ARG A 17 -24.48 31.28 -21.20
C ARG A 17 -23.23 32.11 -21.51
N GLY A 18 -22.11 31.72 -20.93
CA GLY A 18 -20.79 32.28 -21.23
C GLY A 18 -19.70 31.27 -20.93
N ARG A 19 -19.54 30.26 -21.80
CA ARG A 19 -18.27 29.54 -21.87
C ARG A 19 -17.23 30.51 -22.41
N LEU A 20 -16.37 31.02 -21.55
CA LEU A 20 -15.08 31.58 -21.99
C LEU A 20 -14.34 30.45 -22.72
N PRO A 21 -13.88 30.65 -23.97
CA PRO A 21 -12.98 29.71 -24.59
C PRO A 21 -11.69 29.75 -23.78
N MET A 22 -11.34 28.64 -23.12
CA MET A 22 -10.00 28.45 -22.58
C MET A 22 -9.02 28.67 -23.74
N ALA A 23 -8.25 29.75 -23.65
CA ALA A 23 -7.20 30.04 -24.60
C ALA A 23 -6.23 28.85 -24.63
N ARG A 24 -6.16 28.16 -25.76
CA ARG A 24 -5.09 27.18 -26.00
C ARG A 24 -3.76 27.92 -25.85
N PRO A 25 -2.81 27.43 -25.03
CA PRO A 25 -1.53 28.11 -24.90
C PRO A 25 -0.85 28.18 -26.26
N ASN A 26 -0.38 29.38 -26.58
CA ASN A 26 0.19 29.73 -27.86
C ASN A 26 1.47 28.89 -28.09
N ARG A 27 1.40 27.85 -28.94
CA ARG A 27 2.47 26.84 -29.16
C ARG A 27 3.81 27.43 -29.64
N HIS A 28 3.82 28.69 -30.08
CA HIS A 28 5.05 29.39 -30.49
C HIS A 28 5.77 30.10 -29.32
N LEU A 29 5.07 30.49 -28.25
CA LEU A 29 5.70 31.14 -27.09
C LEU A 29 6.39 30.10 -26.17
N SER A 30 5.88 28.87 -26.10
CA SER A 30 6.43 27.81 -25.22
C SER A 30 7.78 27.25 -25.70
N LYS A 31 8.08 27.30 -27.00
CA LYS A 31 9.35 26.79 -27.55
C LYS A 31 10.55 27.68 -27.24
N THR A 32 10.36 28.99 -27.07
CA THR A 32 11.44 29.94 -26.77
C THR A 32 11.73 30.01 -25.27
N ILE A 33 10.69 29.90 -24.43
CA ILE A 33 10.82 29.84 -22.95
C ILE A 33 11.38 28.47 -22.51
N GLY A 34 11.02 27.38 -23.19
CA GLY A 34 11.53 26.03 -22.95
C GLY A 34 13.05 25.88 -23.04
N ARG A 35 13.73 26.70 -23.87
CA ARG A 35 15.19 26.61 -24.08
C ARG A 35 16.03 27.13 -22.92
N PHE A 36 15.46 27.93 -22.02
CA PHE A 36 16.16 28.47 -20.84
C PHE A 36 15.65 27.88 -19.53
N LEU A 37 14.61 27.05 -19.56
CA LEU A 37 14.05 26.40 -18.36
C LEU A 37 15.04 25.42 -17.73
N LEU A 38 15.61 24.50 -18.51
CA LEU A 38 16.57 23.49 -18.03
C LEU A 38 17.80 24.09 -17.31
N PRO A 39 18.54 25.07 -17.86
CA PRO A 39 19.71 25.60 -17.18
C PRO A 39 19.37 26.40 -15.92
N ILE A 40 18.20 27.04 -15.85
CA ILE A 40 17.79 27.81 -14.68
C ILE A 40 17.26 26.89 -13.58
N THR A 41 16.30 26.02 -13.88
CA THR A 41 15.71 25.11 -12.89
C THR A 41 16.71 24.04 -12.45
N GLY A 42 17.54 23.56 -13.37
CA GLY A 42 18.65 22.64 -13.09
C GLY A 42 19.71 23.24 -12.18
N LEU A 43 20.15 24.47 -12.44
CA LEU A 43 21.10 25.18 -11.57
C LEU A 43 20.50 25.48 -10.20
N LEU A 44 19.25 25.94 -10.13
CA LEU A 44 18.57 26.18 -8.86
C LEU A 44 18.40 24.88 -8.05
N SER A 45 18.06 23.77 -8.72
CA SER A 45 17.97 22.44 -8.08
C SER A 45 19.33 21.96 -7.58
N LEU A 46 20.39 22.14 -8.37
CA LEU A 46 21.76 21.80 -7.97
C LEU A 46 22.23 22.65 -6.78
N LEU A 47 22.04 23.97 -6.84
CA LEU A 47 22.41 24.88 -5.74
C LEU A 47 21.62 24.54 -4.47
N TRP A 48 20.31 24.31 -4.60
CA TRP A 48 19.48 23.94 -3.46
C TRP A 48 19.89 22.59 -2.85
N PHE A 49 20.18 21.60 -3.70
CA PHE A 49 20.70 20.30 -3.26
C PHE A 49 22.04 20.46 -2.54
N LEU A 50 23.00 21.17 -3.14
CA LEU A 50 24.31 21.38 -2.52
C LEU A 50 24.22 22.15 -1.19
N ILE A 51 23.43 23.23 -1.14
CA ILE A 51 23.26 24.06 0.06
C ILE A 51 22.60 23.26 1.19
N ARG A 52 21.64 22.38 0.88
CA ARG A 52 20.88 21.67 1.92
C ARG A 52 21.55 20.37 2.34
N VAL A 53 22.11 19.62 1.38
CA VAL A 53 22.61 18.25 1.58
C VAL A 53 24.09 18.22 1.96
N VAL A 54 24.95 19.10 1.41
CA VAL A 54 26.39 19.07 1.76
C VAL A 54 26.65 19.34 3.26
N PRO A 55 25.96 20.29 3.93
CA PRO A 55 26.15 20.50 5.36
C PRO A 55 25.57 19.37 6.23
N ARG A 56 24.59 18.61 5.73
CA ARG A 56 23.94 17.48 6.41
C ARG A 56 23.44 16.45 5.39
N PRO A 57 24.23 15.41 5.08
CA PRO A 57 23.92 14.43 4.02
C PRO A 57 22.58 13.70 4.17
N SER A 58 22.11 13.50 5.40
CA SER A 58 20.80 12.87 5.69
C SER A 58 19.60 13.58 5.06
N ARG A 59 19.72 14.87 4.73
CA ARG A 59 18.65 15.64 4.08
C ARG A 59 18.37 15.21 2.65
N ALA A 60 19.23 14.41 2.02
CA ALA A 60 18.99 13.86 0.68
C ALA A 60 17.71 13.03 0.60
N ALA A 61 17.28 12.42 1.71
CA ALA A 61 16.06 11.62 1.81
C ALA A 61 14.77 12.45 1.90
N TYR A 62 14.85 13.77 2.07
CA TYR A 62 13.65 14.61 2.15
C TYR A 62 12.91 14.63 0.80
N PRO A 63 11.57 14.58 0.77
CA PRO A 63 10.78 14.51 -0.47
C PRO A 63 11.16 15.60 -1.49
N CYS A 64 11.48 16.79 -0.98
CA CYS A 64 11.84 17.96 -1.76
C CYS A 64 13.25 17.84 -2.39
N GLN A 65 14.17 17.13 -1.73
CA GLN A 65 15.52 16.83 -2.24
C GLN A 65 15.51 15.64 -3.20
N VAL A 66 14.68 14.63 -2.94
CA VAL A 66 14.43 13.51 -3.86
C VAL A 66 13.85 14.01 -5.19
N ALA A 67 12.96 15.02 -5.15
CA ALA A 67 12.44 15.66 -6.35
C ALA A 67 13.48 16.55 -7.08
N ALA A 68 14.36 17.24 -6.34
CA ALA A 68 15.38 18.11 -6.93
C ALA A 68 16.56 17.36 -7.56
N PHE A 69 16.91 16.19 -7.02
CA PHE A 69 18.10 15.44 -7.40
C PHE A 69 18.13 15.06 -8.89
N PRO A 70 17.05 14.51 -9.50
CA PRO A 70 17.04 14.21 -10.94
C PRO A 70 17.27 15.45 -11.81
N MET A 71 16.71 16.61 -11.43
CA MET A 71 16.89 17.86 -12.17
C MET A 71 18.33 18.40 -12.03
N ALA A 72 18.92 18.28 -10.85
CA ALA A 72 20.32 18.65 -10.61
C ALA A 72 21.29 17.75 -11.39
N SER A 73 21.08 16.42 -11.37
CA SER A 73 21.91 15.46 -12.09
C SER A 73 21.80 15.63 -13.60
N ALA A 74 20.58 15.82 -14.14
CA ALA A 74 20.38 16.12 -15.55
C ALA A 74 21.08 17.43 -15.97
N PHE A 75 21.09 18.45 -15.12
CA PHE A 75 21.82 19.68 -15.38
C PHE A 75 23.34 19.50 -15.43
N VAL A 76 23.90 18.69 -14.52
CA VAL A 76 25.33 18.38 -14.50
C VAL A 76 25.74 17.58 -15.75
N LEU A 77 24.96 16.58 -16.14
CA LEU A 77 25.19 15.78 -17.35
C LEU A 77 25.07 16.62 -18.63
N TRP A 78 24.06 17.48 -18.70
CA TRP A 78 23.90 18.43 -19.79
C TRP A 78 25.10 19.38 -19.89
N MET A 79 25.54 19.96 -18.77
CA MET A 79 26.70 20.85 -18.73
C MET A 79 28.00 20.14 -19.14
N ALA A 80 28.23 18.92 -18.64
CA ALA A 80 29.37 18.10 -19.02
C ALA A 80 29.36 17.78 -20.52
N SER A 81 28.20 17.48 -21.09
CA SER A 81 28.01 17.19 -22.52
C SER A 81 28.26 18.42 -23.39
N VAL A 82 27.83 19.61 -22.97
CA VAL A 82 28.13 20.88 -23.66
C VAL A 82 29.63 21.19 -23.63
N VAL A 83 30.29 21.03 -22.47
CA VAL A 83 31.74 21.25 -22.33
C VAL A 83 32.53 20.24 -23.17
N ALA A 84 32.14 18.97 -23.18
CA ALA A 84 32.75 17.92 -23.98
C ALA A 84 32.60 18.20 -25.49
N SER A 85 31.41 18.62 -25.92
CA SER A 85 31.15 18.98 -27.32
C SER A 85 32.02 20.17 -27.76
N TRP A 86 32.10 21.23 -26.96
CA TRP A 86 32.94 22.39 -27.25
C TRP A 86 34.43 22.06 -27.28
N SER A 87 34.90 21.25 -26.32
CA SER A 87 36.29 20.80 -26.24
C SER A 87 36.66 19.92 -27.43
N GLY A 88 35.77 19.04 -27.87
CA GLY A 88 35.91 18.24 -29.09
C GLY A 88 36.05 19.09 -30.35
N LEU A 89 35.23 20.15 -30.51
CA LEU A 89 35.36 21.09 -31.64
C LEU A 89 36.70 21.83 -31.64
N ARG A 90 37.19 22.26 -30.46
CA ARG A 90 38.50 22.91 -30.33
C ARG A 90 39.64 21.97 -30.69
N LEU A 91 39.60 20.73 -30.20
CA LEU A 91 40.58 19.70 -30.52
C LEU A 91 40.56 19.37 -32.01
N ALA A 92 39.38 19.21 -32.61
CA ALA A 92 39.24 18.97 -34.04
C ALA A 92 39.91 20.07 -34.87
N ARG A 93 39.72 21.34 -34.50
CA ARG A 93 40.37 22.49 -35.15
C ARG A 93 41.90 22.45 -35.02
N VAL A 94 42.42 22.15 -33.83
CA VAL A 94 43.87 22.05 -33.59
C VAL A 94 44.50 20.91 -34.42
N TRP A 95 43.88 19.74 -34.44
CA TRP A 95 44.38 18.59 -35.19
C TRP A 95 44.28 18.79 -36.71
N PHE A 96 43.24 19.50 -37.17
CA PHE A 96 43.08 19.87 -38.57
C PHE A 96 44.19 20.80 -39.05
N VAL A 97 44.49 21.86 -38.29
CA VAL A 97 45.59 22.79 -38.61
C VAL A 97 46.97 22.11 -38.58
N ARG A 98 47.12 21.05 -37.76
CA ARG A 98 48.35 20.24 -37.68
C ARG A 98 48.45 19.13 -38.75
N GLY A 99 47.55 19.11 -39.73
CA GLY A 99 47.57 18.12 -40.82
C GLY A 99 47.19 16.70 -40.41
N ARG A 100 46.61 16.51 -39.21
CA ARG A 100 46.20 15.19 -38.70
C ARG A 100 44.70 14.97 -38.90
N SER A 101 44.30 14.79 -40.16
CA SER A 101 42.89 14.71 -40.59
C SER A 101 42.09 13.59 -39.90
N GLY A 102 42.71 12.44 -39.64
CA GLY A 102 42.05 11.31 -38.95
C GLY A 102 41.70 11.62 -37.49
N LEU A 103 42.61 12.25 -36.74
CA LEU A 103 42.35 12.65 -35.34
C LEU A 103 41.35 13.82 -35.26
N ALA A 104 41.36 14.72 -36.25
CA ALA A 104 40.36 15.77 -36.37
C ALA A 104 38.96 15.19 -36.59
N GLY A 105 38.83 14.16 -37.43
CA GLY A 105 37.57 13.44 -37.67
C GLY A 105 37.03 12.76 -36.41
N ILE A 106 37.89 12.09 -35.64
CA ILE A 106 37.50 11.45 -34.37
C ILE A 106 37.00 12.48 -33.34
N ALA A 107 37.69 13.62 -33.20
CA ALA A 107 37.29 14.67 -32.28
C ALA A 107 35.96 15.35 -32.67
N LEU A 108 35.70 15.49 -33.97
CA LEU A 108 34.42 15.96 -34.53
C LEU A 108 33.28 14.98 -34.24
N LEU A 109 33.52 13.68 -34.42
CA LEU A 109 32.53 12.64 -34.15
C LEU A 109 32.17 12.60 -32.65
N ALA A 110 33.17 12.65 -31.76
CA ALA A 110 32.96 12.71 -30.32
C ALA A 110 32.17 13.96 -29.89
N SER A 111 32.44 15.10 -30.53
CA SER A 111 31.69 16.34 -30.29
C SER A 111 30.23 16.26 -30.72
N LEU A 112 29.97 15.62 -31.87
CA LEU A 112 28.62 15.38 -32.38
C LEU A 112 27.83 14.47 -31.44
N VAL A 113 28.42 13.36 -30.98
CA VAL A 113 27.79 12.43 -30.02
C VAL A 113 27.44 13.13 -28.71
N ALA A 114 28.38 13.89 -28.14
CA ALA A 114 28.13 14.65 -26.90
C ALA A 114 27.04 15.74 -27.10
N GLY A 115 27.03 16.42 -28.25
CA GLY A 115 26.00 17.41 -28.59
C GLY A 115 24.61 16.78 -28.78
N SER A 116 24.54 15.60 -29.39
CA SER A 116 23.30 14.82 -29.53
C SER A 116 22.75 14.37 -28.19
N LEU A 117 23.60 13.90 -27.26
CA LEU A 117 23.20 13.54 -25.91
C LEU A 117 22.60 14.74 -25.14
N ALA A 118 23.25 15.92 -25.22
CA ALA A 118 22.74 17.15 -24.61
C ALA A 118 21.37 17.57 -25.16
N LEU A 119 21.10 17.33 -26.44
CA LEU A 119 19.81 17.60 -27.08
C LEU A 119 18.74 16.57 -26.67
N MET A 120 19.10 15.30 -26.53
CA MET A 120 18.18 14.23 -26.08
C MET A 120 17.72 14.43 -24.63
N GLU A 121 18.63 14.79 -23.72
CA GLU A 121 18.29 15.10 -22.31
C GLU A 121 17.33 16.29 -22.19
N SER A 122 17.53 17.32 -23.01
CA SER A 122 16.62 18.49 -23.04
C SER A 122 15.21 18.14 -23.54
N GLY A 123 15.07 17.11 -24.37
CA GLY A 123 13.78 16.58 -24.84
C GLY A 123 13.08 15.67 -23.84
N GLY A 124 13.84 14.87 -23.08
CA GLY A 124 13.30 13.94 -22.07
C GLY A 124 12.61 14.65 -20.89
N LEU A 125 13.12 15.81 -20.45
CA LEU A 125 12.52 16.61 -19.38
C LEU A 125 11.26 17.38 -19.82
N ALA A 126 11.14 17.73 -21.10
CA ALA A 126 9.91 18.33 -21.63
C ALA A 126 8.77 17.30 -21.77
N GLY A 127 9.09 16.00 -21.78
CA GLY A 127 8.11 14.90 -21.71
C GLY A 127 7.71 14.50 -20.29
N ALA A 128 8.41 15.00 -19.27
CA ALA A 128 8.14 14.73 -17.85
C ALA A 128 7.00 15.60 -17.26
N THR A 129 6.14 16.18 -18.10
CA THR A 129 4.90 16.82 -17.66
C THR A 129 3.91 15.74 -17.19
N VAL A 130 3.85 15.60 -15.86
CA VAL A 130 2.90 14.83 -15.04
C VAL A 130 3.23 13.33 -14.90
N LEU A 131 4.32 13.00 -14.20
CA LEU A 131 4.26 11.83 -13.32
C LEU A 131 3.24 12.17 -12.22
N ALA A 132 2.15 11.40 -12.11
CA ALA A 132 1.25 11.53 -10.98
C ALA A 132 2.10 11.45 -9.69
N SER A 133 1.92 12.40 -8.77
CA SER A 133 2.58 12.34 -7.47
C SER A 133 2.20 11.02 -6.80
N ARG A 134 3.15 10.39 -6.09
CA ARG A 134 2.85 9.25 -5.23
C ARG A 134 1.70 9.61 -4.30
N PHE A 135 0.92 8.60 -3.95
CA PHE A 135 -0.15 8.77 -2.96
C PHE A 135 0.45 9.25 -1.65
N GLU A 136 -0.14 10.30 -1.11
CA GLU A 136 0.06 10.76 0.26
C GLU A 136 -1.34 10.94 0.85
N PRO A 137 -1.61 10.41 2.05
CA PRO A 137 -2.84 10.61 2.78
C PRO A 137 -3.20 12.08 2.86
N SER A 138 -4.49 12.36 2.69
CA SER A 138 -5.01 13.72 2.76
C SER A 138 -5.04 14.24 4.21
N GLU A 139 -5.26 13.30 5.12
CA GLU A 139 -5.19 13.41 6.56
C GLU A 139 -3.75 13.24 7.05
N GLY A 140 -3.45 13.85 8.19
CA GLY A 140 -2.20 13.55 8.89
C GLY A 140 -2.19 12.11 9.42
N PRO A 141 -1.04 11.64 9.90
CA PRO A 141 -0.96 10.34 10.55
C PRO A 141 -1.88 10.27 11.77
N ASN A 142 -2.31 9.06 12.11
CA ASN A 142 -3.04 8.77 13.36
C ASN A 142 -4.34 9.57 13.52
N GLN A 143 -5.14 9.64 12.45
CA GLN A 143 -6.45 10.29 12.42
C GLN A 143 -7.56 9.25 12.14
N PRO A 144 -7.94 8.42 13.14
CA PRO A 144 -8.90 7.34 12.93
C PRO A 144 -10.29 7.85 12.55
N MET A 145 -10.85 7.18 11.54
CA MET A 145 -12.22 7.39 11.04
C MET A 145 -12.98 6.07 11.11
N GLY A 146 -14.26 6.15 11.46
CA GLY A 146 -15.10 4.96 11.58
C GLY A 146 -14.90 4.23 12.90
N ALA A 147 -15.27 2.94 12.93
CA ALA A 147 -15.24 2.14 14.15
C ALA A 147 -14.64 0.76 13.87
N GLY A 148 -13.63 0.39 14.65
CA GLY A 148 -12.93 -0.87 14.52
C GLY A 148 -13.85 -2.09 14.70
N ARG A 149 -13.61 -3.15 13.92
CA ARG A 149 -14.34 -4.42 14.00
C ARG A 149 -13.43 -5.58 14.41
N GLY A 150 -14.04 -6.69 14.86
CA GLY A 150 -13.36 -7.92 15.25
C GLY A 150 -13.30 -8.18 16.76
N ILE A 151 -12.74 -9.34 17.14
CA ILE A 151 -12.48 -9.72 18.54
C ILE A 151 -11.65 -8.66 19.25
N PHE A 152 -10.61 -8.16 18.56
CA PHE A 152 -9.88 -6.95 18.92
C PHE A 152 -10.20 -5.89 17.85
N PRO A 153 -11.06 -4.90 18.17
CA PRO A 153 -11.49 -3.89 17.21
C PRO A 153 -10.32 -3.20 16.50
N GLY A 154 -10.29 -3.25 15.16
CA GLY A 154 -9.28 -2.59 14.34
C GLY A 154 -7.91 -3.29 14.30
N ARG A 155 -7.79 -4.50 14.85
CA ARG A 155 -6.54 -5.26 14.81
C ARG A 155 -6.27 -5.80 13.41
N VAL A 156 -5.05 -5.54 12.93
CA VAL A 156 -4.45 -6.20 11.78
C VAL A 156 -3.20 -6.92 12.24
N VAL A 157 -3.19 -8.24 12.14
CA VAL A 157 -1.99 -9.05 12.42
C VAL A 157 -1.10 -9.05 11.19
N TRP A 158 0.18 -8.75 11.37
CA TRP A 158 1.21 -8.88 10.35
C TRP A 158 2.21 -9.95 10.75
N ILE A 159 2.29 -11.01 9.93
CA ILE A 159 3.30 -12.07 10.02
C ILE A 159 4.27 -11.88 8.87
N HIS A 160 5.57 -11.79 9.18
CA HIS A 160 6.64 -11.71 8.19
C HIS A 160 7.65 -12.81 8.46
N GLU A 161 7.83 -13.71 7.48
CA GLU A 161 8.77 -14.82 7.55
C GLU A 161 9.59 -14.85 6.26
N PRO A 162 10.85 -14.37 6.29
CA PRO A 162 11.77 -14.36 5.15
C PRO A 162 11.88 -15.72 4.41
N GLU A 163 11.80 -16.81 5.16
CA GLU A 163 11.90 -18.17 4.62
C GLU A 163 10.63 -18.66 3.91
N ALA A 164 9.53 -17.90 3.90
CA ALA A 164 8.31 -18.32 3.23
C ALA A 164 8.42 -18.23 1.69
N ALA A 165 9.10 -17.20 1.18
CA ALA A 165 9.18 -16.86 -0.25
C ALA A 165 10.65 -16.73 -0.70
N LYS A 166 11.19 -17.80 -1.29
CA LYS A 166 12.61 -17.96 -1.62
C LYS A 166 12.93 -17.82 -3.12
N TRP A 167 11.91 -17.63 -3.96
CA TRP A 167 12.10 -17.57 -5.40
C TRP A 167 13.09 -16.48 -5.81
N ASP A 168 14.04 -16.78 -6.68
CA ASP A 168 15.06 -15.80 -7.10
C ASP A 168 14.53 -14.75 -8.10
N GLY A 169 13.28 -14.90 -8.56
CA GLY A 169 12.64 -14.00 -9.53
C GLY A 169 12.93 -14.36 -10.99
N VAL A 170 13.64 -15.46 -11.25
CA VAL A 170 14.17 -15.80 -12.58
C VAL A 170 13.98 -17.28 -12.92
N ASN A 171 14.40 -18.21 -12.04
CA ASN A 171 14.48 -19.63 -12.33
C ASN A 171 13.27 -20.39 -11.77
N GLY A 172 12.60 -21.15 -12.63
CA GLY A 172 11.42 -21.94 -12.24
C GLY A 172 10.20 -21.06 -11.95
N GLN A 173 9.27 -21.62 -11.18
CA GLN A 173 8.02 -20.97 -10.84
C GLN A 173 7.96 -20.62 -9.36
N TRP A 174 7.46 -19.42 -9.05
CA TRP A 174 7.37 -18.95 -7.66
C TRP A 174 6.54 -19.89 -6.77
N TRP A 175 5.50 -20.52 -7.33
CA TRP A 175 4.53 -21.34 -6.60
C TRP A 175 4.96 -22.81 -6.38
N THR A 176 6.18 -23.20 -6.74
CA THR A 176 6.69 -24.54 -6.39
C THR A 176 7.15 -24.59 -4.94
N ASP A 177 7.06 -25.74 -4.28
CA ASP A 177 7.46 -25.90 -2.87
C ASP A 177 8.93 -25.54 -2.59
N ASP A 178 9.83 -25.72 -3.57
CA ASP A 178 11.23 -25.29 -3.45
C ASP A 178 11.39 -23.76 -3.34
N ASN A 179 10.43 -23.02 -3.88
CA ASN A 179 10.44 -21.55 -3.96
C ASN A 179 9.47 -20.90 -2.97
N THR A 180 8.42 -21.61 -2.56
CA THR A 180 7.47 -21.18 -1.55
C THR A 180 7.27 -22.30 -0.54
N ASP A 181 7.79 -22.12 0.68
CA ASP A 181 7.87 -23.21 1.65
C ASP A 181 6.49 -23.51 2.27
N PRO A 182 5.89 -24.69 2.02
CA PRO A 182 4.54 -24.99 2.49
C PRO A 182 4.45 -25.11 4.02
N VAL A 183 5.53 -25.47 4.71
CA VAL A 183 5.55 -25.62 6.17
C VAL A 183 5.59 -24.25 6.82
N VAL A 184 6.45 -23.35 6.32
CA VAL A 184 6.55 -21.99 6.83
C VAL A 184 5.24 -21.24 6.58
N VAL A 185 4.66 -21.32 5.38
CA VAL A 185 3.38 -20.66 5.07
C VAL A 185 2.24 -21.17 5.96
N ALA A 186 2.20 -22.47 6.25
CA ALA A 186 1.21 -23.03 7.17
C ALA A 186 1.38 -22.50 8.61
N GLN A 187 2.63 -22.39 9.08
CA GLN A 187 2.94 -21.83 10.39
C GLN A 187 2.56 -20.35 10.47
N MET A 188 2.86 -19.56 9.43
CA MET A 188 2.46 -18.15 9.36
C MET A 188 0.95 -17.97 9.51
N LEU A 189 0.16 -18.82 8.86
CA LEU A 189 -1.30 -18.78 8.97
C LEU A 189 -1.77 -19.15 10.38
N SER A 190 -1.18 -20.19 11.00
CA SER A 190 -1.46 -20.60 12.38
C SER A 190 -1.17 -19.48 13.38
N ASP A 191 0.03 -18.90 13.33
CA ASP A 191 0.44 -17.79 14.22
C ASP A 191 -0.42 -16.54 14.01
N GLY A 192 -0.78 -16.27 12.75
CA GLY A 192 -1.69 -15.19 12.37
C GLY A 192 -3.07 -15.34 13.02
N LEU A 193 -3.70 -16.52 12.91
CA LEU A 193 -5.01 -16.80 13.48
C LEU A 193 -5.00 -16.77 15.00
N GLN A 194 -3.99 -17.34 15.64
CA GLN A 194 -3.82 -17.34 17.09
C GLN A 194 -3.64 -15.91 17.62
N SER A 195 -2.82 -15.10 16.95
CA SER A 195 -2.58 -13.70 17.32
C SER A 195 -3.80 -12.79 17.10
N LEU A 196 -4.55 -13.05 16.03
CA LEU A 196 -5.77 -12.30 15.71
C LEU A 196 -6.85 -12.55 16.76
N THR A 197 -6.89 -13.76 17.32
CA THR A 197 -7.91 -14.20 18.27
C THR A 197 -7.45 -14.14 19.72
N GLY A 198 -6.17 -13.92 19.99
CA GLY A 198 -5.58 -13.92 21.32
C GLY A 198 -5.59 -15.30 21.97
N THR A 199 -5.56 -16.37 21.16
CA THR A 199 -5.59 -17.76 21.60
C THR A 199 -4.23 -18.43 21.36
N SER A 200 -4.05 -19.66 21.86
CA SER A 200 -2.78 -20.39 21.79
C SER A 200 -2.84 -21.70 21.01
N THR A 201 -3.97 -21.97 20.34
CA THR A 201 -4.15 -23.15 19.49
C THR A 201 -5.09 -22.82 18.33
N ASP A 202 -4.89 -23.46 17.18
CA ASP A 202 -5.69 -23.21 15.99
C ASP A 202 -7.19 -23.51 16.18
N GLY A 203 -7.52 -24.61 16.87
CA GLY A 203 -8.92 -24.95 17.16
C GLY A 203 -9.61 -23.90 18.04
N ALA A 204 -8.89 -23.34 19.03
CA ALA A 204 -9.41 -22.25 19.85
C ALA A 204 -9.57 -20.95 19.03
N ALA A 205 -8.64 -20.67 18.10
CA ALA A 205 -8.72 -19.52 17.21
C ALA A 205 -9.98 -19.58 16.34
N TRP A 206 -10.20 -20.71 15.65
CA TRP A 206 -11.41 -20.90 14.83
C TRP A 206 -12.70 -20.86 15.64
N SER A 207 -12.71 -21.49 16.82
CA SER A 207 -13.85 -21.41 17.73
C SER A 207 -14.15 -19.95 18.09
N ALA A 208 -13.13 -19.14 18.42
CA ALA A 208 -13.30 -17.73 18.76
C ALA A 208 -13.86 -16.91 17.58
N LEU A 209 -13.37 -17.16 16.36
CA LEU A 209 -13.88 -16.50 15.14
C LEU A 209 -15.36 -16.79 14.92
N PHE A 210 -15.78 -18.07 14.95
CA PHE A 210 -17.19 -18.44 14.75
C PHE A 210 -18.10 -17.89 15.84
N HIS A 211 -17.70 -18.02 17.12
CA HIS A 211 -18.46 -17.47 18.24
C HIS A 211 -18.59 -15.95 18.13
N HIS A 212 -17.51 -15.23 17.79
CA HIS A 212 -17.56 -13.79 17.60
C HIS A 212 -18.54 -13.41 16.48
N PHE A 213 -18.40 -14.03 15.31
CA PHE A 213 -19.28 -13.78 14.16
C PHE A 213 -20.74 -14.05 14.49
N ASN A 214 -21.05 -15.20 15.09
CA ASN A 214 -22.43 -15.56 15.39
C ASN A 214 -23.08 -14.62 16.41
N ARG A 215 -22.32 -14.13 17.40
CA ARG A 215 -22.82 -13.11 18.34
C ARG A 215 -23.09 -11.78 17.66
N THR A 216 -22.26 -11.35 16.72
CA THR A 216 -22.38 -10.05 16.05
C THR A 216 -23.37 -10.03 14.89
N HIS A 217 -23.92 -11.19 14.51
CA HIS A 217 -24.88 -11.34 13.41
C HIS A 217 -26.22 -11.93 13.86
N ASP A 218 -26.58 -11.76 15.14
CA ASP A 218 -27.83 -12.24 15.74
C ASP A 218 -28.08 -13.76 15.61
N ARG A 219 -26.99 -14.56 15.57
CA ARG A 219 -27.02 -16.03 15.45
C ARG A 219 -26.75 -16.76 16.78
N GLY A 220 -26.58 -16.01 17.86
CA GLY A 220 -26.25 -16.52 19.20
C GLY A 220 -24.76 -16.76 19.43
N ASP A 221 -24.40 -17.28 20.61
CA ASP A 221 -23.01 -17.55 20.99
C ASP A 221 -22.64 -19.02 20.75
N MET A 222 -22.42 -19.38 19.48
CA MET A 222 -22.14 -20.75 19.07
C MET A 222 -20.97 -20.80 18.09
N GLY A 223 -20.21 -21.90 18.12
CA GLY A 223 -19.23 -22.23 17.09
C GLY A 223 -19.89 -22.72 15.79
N TYR A 224 -19.08 -23.21 14.86
CA TYR A 224 -19.56 -23.84 13.62
C TYR A 224 -20.58 -24.95 13.90
N GLN A 225 -21.66 -24.99 13.12
CA GLN A 225 -22.70 -26.00 13.19
C GLN A 225 -22.71 -26.89 11.93
N ALA A 226 -22.97 -28.18 12.11
CA ALA A 226 -23.06 -29.12 10.99
C ALA A 226 -24.14 -28.67 9.99
N GLY A 227 -23.77 -28.62 8.70
CA GLY A 227 -24.64 -28.17 7.61
C GLY A 227 -24.42 -26.71 7.19
N GLU A 228 -23.71 -25.92 7.99
CA GLU A 228 -23.26 -24.58 7.59
C GLU A 228 -22.18 -24.67 6.52
N ARG A 229 -22.16 -23.72 5.58
CA ARG A 229 -21.24 -23.70 4.44
C ARG A 229 -20.27 -22.53 4.53
N ILE A 230 -19.06 -22.74 4.03
CA ILE A 230 -18.01 -21.72 3.94
C ILE A 230 -17.68 -21.45 2.48
N ALA A 231 -17.77 -20.19 2.06
CA ALA A 231 -17.30 -19.74 0.76
C ALA A 231 -16.03 -18.92 0.90
N ALA A 232 -14.95 -19.38 0.27
CA ALA A 232 -13.66 -18.72 0.32
C ALA A 232 -13.37 -18.01 -1.02
N LYS A 233 -13.39 -16.68 -1.01
CA LYS A 233 -13.05 -15.84 -2.15
C LYS A 233 -11.54 -15.73 -2.28
N PHE A 234 -10.95 -16.59 -3.10
CA PHE A 234 -9.52 -16.53 -3.42
C PHE A 234 -9.28 -15.63 -4.63
N ASN A 235 -8.12 -14.97 -4.68
CA ASN A 235 -7.79 -14.13 -5.81
C ASN A 235 -7.15 -14.95 -6.93
N PHE A 236 -7.92 -15.17 -8.00
CA PHE A 236 -7.44 -15.83 -9.22
C PHE A 236 -7.19 -14.84 -10.34
N ASN A 237 -6.78 -13.61 -10.01
CA ASN A 237 -6.46 -12.65 -11.06
C ASN A 237 -5.31 -13.19 -11.94
N GLN A 238 -5.33 -12.88 -13.24
CA GLN A 238 -4.34 -13.34 -14.24
C GLN A 238 -4.33 -14.82 -14.59
N THR A 239 -5.06 -15.67 -13.89
CA THR A 239 -5.04 -17.10 -14.18
C THR A 239 -5.92 -17.45 -15.39
N SER A 240 -5.56 -18.56 -16.01
CA SER A 240 -6.37 -19.33 -16.94
C SER A 240 -6.50 -20.78 -16.44
N ALA A 241 -7.40 -21.55 -17.05
CA ALA A 241 -7.52 -22.98 -16.76
C ALA A 241 -6.21 -23.76 -16.91
N ARG A 242 -5.30 -23.30 -17.77
CA ARG A 242 -4.01 -23.97 -18.08
C ARG A 242 -2.80 -23.24 -17.52
N SER A 243 -3.00 -22.26 -16.63
CA SER A 243 -1.90 -21.49 -16.04
C SER A 243 -0.87 -22.41 -15.40
N ASN A 244 0.39 -22.15 -15.74
CA ASN A 244 1.57 -22.88 -15.28
C ASN A 244 2.83 -21.99 -15.27
N GLY A 245 2.65 -20.67 -15.41
CA GLY A 245 3.72 -19.68 -15.42
C GLY A 245 3.84 -18.96 -14.09
N ASN A 246 4.35 -17.74 -14.13
CA ASN A 246 4.54 -16.88 -12.96
C ASN A 246 3.42 -15.84 -12.84
N GLU A 247 2.19 -16.20 -13.19
CA GLU A 247 1.02 -15.33 -12.96
C GLU A 247 0.87 -14.99 -11.47
N SER A 248 0.35 -13.81 -11.15
CA SER A 248 0.13 -13.35 -9.78
C SER A 248 -1.29 -13.70 -9.32
N PHE A 249 -1.40 -14.76 -8.51
CA PHE A 249 -2.62 -15.28 -7.89
C PHE A 249 -2.30 -15.83 -6.49
N THR A 250 -3.32 -16.17 -5.71
CA THR A 250 -3.10 -16.81 -4.40
C THR A 250 -2.57 -18.24 -4.56
N GLY A 251 -1.38 -18.52 -4.03
CA GLY A 251 -0.64 -19.75 -4.30
C GLY A 251 -1.23 -21.03 -3.68
N PRO A 252 -0.79 -22.21 -4.15
CA PRO A 252 -1.27 -23.50 -3.64
C PRO A 252 -0.92 -23.75 -2.17
N GLN A 253 0.24 -23.26 -1.68
CA GLN A 253 0.68 -23.47 -0.30
C GLN A 253 -0.26 -22.79 0.70
N LEU A 254 -0.56 -21.50 0.49
CA LEU A 254 -1.51 -20.77 1.35
C LEU A 254 -2.92 -21.34 1.24
N THR A 255 -3.33 -21.72 0.03
CA THR A 255 -4.66 -22.33 -0.19
C THR A 255 -4.80 -23.63 0.58
N LEU A 256 -3.82 -24.54 0.48
CA LEU A 256 -3.83 -25.82 1.21
C LEU A 256 -3.74 -25.61 2.72
N ALA A 257 -2.88 -24.69 3.18
CA ALA A 257 -2.79 -24.35 4.61
C ALA A 257 -4.14 -23.89 5.17
N TYR A 258 -4.87 -23.06 4.41
CA TYR A 258 -6.20 -22.61 4.79
C TYR A 258 -7.24 -23.74 4.84
N ILE A 259 -7.25 -24.64 3.85
CA ILE A 259 -8.19 -25.77 3.85
C ILE A 259 -7.88 -26.74 5.00
N ARG A 260 -6.59 -27.04 5.26
CA ARG A 260 -6.16 -27.82 6.44
C ARG A 260 -6.63 -27.19 7.74
N GLN A 261 -6.46 -25.88 7.90
CA GLN A 261 -6.96 -25.13 9.06
C GLN A 261 -8.47 -25.32 9.28
N LEU A 262 -9.28 -25.18 8.23
CA LEU A 262 -10.72 -25.39 8.32
C LEU A 262 -11.11 -26.84 8.65
N VAL A 263 -10.51 -27.81 7.96
CA VAL A 263 -10.91 -29.21 8.09
C VAL A 263 -10.40 -29.82 9.39
N GLU A 264 -9.13 -29.62 9.70
CA GLU A 264 -8.44 -30.31 10.79
C GLU A 264 -8.57 -29.58 12.13
N ALA A 265 -8.44 -28.25 12.14
CA ALA A 265 -8.52 -27.46 13.37
C ALA A 265 -9.94 -26.97 13.67
N ALA A 266 -10.67 -26.52 12.64
CA ALA A 266 -12.02 -25.96 12.80
C ALA A 266 -13.13 -27.03 12.75
N GLY A 267 -12.82 -28.25 12.29
CA GLY A 267 -13.79 -29.36 12.19
C GLY A 267 -14.83 -29.20 11.09
N VAL A 268 -14.57 -28.37 10.08
CA VAL A 268 -15.47 -28.14 8.96
C VAL A 268 -15.29 -29.27 7.94
N PRO A 269 -16.34 -30.01 7.55
CA PRO A 269 -16.19 -31.04 6.52
C PRO A 269 -15.80 -30.40 5.19
N ASP A 270 -14.88 -31.03 4.46
CA ASP A 270 -14.38 -30.54 3.16
C ASP A 270 -15.52 -30.28 2.15
N THR A 271 -16.55 -31.12 2.16
CA THR A 271 -17.79 -30.97 1.37
C THR A 271 -18.59 -29.69 1.65
N ALA A 272 -18.36 -29.02 2.79
CA ALA A 272 -18.99 -27.74 3.12
C ALA A 272 -18.18 -26.52 2.64
N ILE A 273 -17.01 -26.72 2.04
CA ILE A 273 -16.10 -25.67 1.63
C ILE A 273 -16.20 -25.44 0.12
N THR A 274 -16.42 -24.20 -0.29
CA THR A 274 -16.37 -23.77 -1.69
C THR A 274 -15.31 -22.69 -1.88
N ILE A 275 -14.29 -22.96 -2.68
CA ILE A 275 -13.34 -21.93 -3.15
C ILE A 275 -13.92 -21.31 -4.42
N TYR A 276 -13.97 -19.97 -4.48
CA TYR A 276 -14.56 -19.30 -5.63
C TYR A 276 -13.85 -18.04 -6.11
N ASP A 277 -13.97 -17.78 -7.42
CA ASP A 277 -13.82 -16.48 -8.07
C ASP A 277 -14.73 -16.48 -9.30
N ALA A 278 -15.87 -15.80 -9.23
CA ALA A 278 -16.90 -15.80 -10.27
C ALA A 278 -16.44 -15.16 -11.59
N THR A 279 -15.31 -14.46 -11.61
CA THR A 279 -14.83 -13.72 -12.77
C THR A 279 -13.56 -14.29 -13.38
N ARG A 280 -12.84 -15.17 -12.67
CA ARG A 280 -11.55 -15.70 -13.11
C ARG A 280 -11.56 -17.23 -13.14
N TYR A 281 -10.49 -17.81 -13.67
CA TYR A 281 -10.37 -19.26 -13.77
C TYR A 281 -9.64 -19.79 -12.53
N ALA A 282 -10.20 -20.76 -11.81
CA ALA A 282 -9.37 -21.51 -10.87
C ALA A 282 -8.34 -22.34 -11.67
N PRO A 283 -7.02 -22.15 -11.45
CA PRO A 283 -6.01 -22.85 -12.23
C PRO A 283 -6.01 -24.34 -11.90
N LYS A 284 -5.84 -25.21 -12.90
CA LYS A 284 -5.91 -26.68 -12.70
C LYS A 284 -4.91 -27.18 -11.66
N LEU A 285 -3.70 -26.61 -11.63
CA LEU A 285 -2.67 -26.99 -10.64
C LEU A 285 -3.17 -26.85 -9.20
N LEU A 286 -3.96 -25.81 -8.93
CA LEU A 286 -4.49 -25.53 -7.59
C LEU A 286 -5.61 -26.51 -7.24
N ILE A 287 -6.51 -26.75 -8.21
CA ILE A 287 -7.60 -27.71 -8.06
C ILE A 287 -7.03 -29.10 -7.77
N ASP A 288 -6.06 -29.54 -8.58
CA ASP A 288 -5.43 -30.85 -8.43
C ASP A 288 -4.74 -30.98 -7.06
N ALA A 289 -4.02 -29.94 -6.62
CA ALA A 289 -3.37 -29.92 -5.32
C ALA A 289 -4.38 -30.03 -4.17
N VAL A 290 -5.48 -29.27 -4.21
CA VAL A 290 -6.53 -29.33 -3.18
C VAL A 290 -7.27 -30.65 -3.20
N HIS A 291 -7.69 -31.14 -4.38
CA HIS A 291 -8.44 -32.39 -4.50
C HIS A 291 -7.63 -33.64 -4.22
N ALA A 292 -6.30 -33.57 -4.26
CA ALA A 292 -5.43 -34.65 -3.81
C ALA A 292 -5.59 -34.93 -2.30
N GLU A 293 -5.92 -33.93 -1.50
CA GLU A 293 -6.09 -34.05 -0.04
C GLU A 293 -7.56 -33.98 0.39
N TYR A 294 -8.35 -33.13 -0.26
CA TYR A 294 -9.72 -32.81 0.12
C TYR A 294 -10.65 -32.85 -1.11
N PRO A 295 -10.99 -34.05 -1.61
CA PRO A 295 -11.78 -34.21 -2.83
C PRO A 295 -13.22 -33.66 -2.71
N GLY A 296 -13.72 -33.40 -1.50
CA GLY A 296 -15.02 -32.79 -1.27
C GLY A 296 -15.06 -31.27 -1.50
N VAL A 297 -13.91 -30.58 -1.53
CA VAL A 297 -13.86 -29.13 -1.72
C VAL A 297 -14.38 -28.76 -3.11
N ARG A 298 -15.32 -27.82 -3.15
CA ARG A 298 -15.93 -27.37 -4.41
C ARG A 298 -15.17 -26.16 -4.97
N PHE A 299 -14.98 -26.13 -6.29
CA PHE A 299 -14.48 -24.94 -7.01
C PHE A 299 -15.57 -24.30 -7.87
N VAL A 300 -15.80 -23.01 -7.68
CA VAL A 300 -16.71 -22.18 -8.49
C VAL A 300 -15.91 -21.08 -9.17
N SER A 301 -15.83 -21.12 -10.50
CA SER A 301 -15.04 -20.13 -11.24
C SER A 301 -15.68 -19.78 -12.59
N PHE A 302 -15.09 -18.85 -13.34
CA PHE A 302 -15.43 -18.68 -14.75
C PHE A 302 -15.22 -20.02 -15.49
N VAL A 303 -16.19 -20.42 -16.32
CA VAL A 303 -16.26 -21.78 -16.89
C VAL A 303 -15.11 -22.06 -17.85
N SER A 304 -14.47 -23.20 -17.67
CA SER A 304 -13.74 -23.90 -18.73
C SER A 304 -14.18 -25.36 -18.78
N THR A 305 -14.44 -25.90 -19.97
CA THR A 305 -14.73 -27.34 -20.16
C THR A 305 -13.56 -28.25 -19.77
N SER A 306 -12.38 -27.69 -19.51
CA SER A 306 -11.14 -28.44 -19.21
C SER A 306 -10.82 -28.61 -17.72
N THR A 307 -11.51 -27.90 -16.81
CA THR A 307 -11.22 -27.94 -15.36
C THR A 307 -12.30 -28.65 -14.53
N GLY A 308 -13.47 -28.94 -15.10
CA GLY A 308 -14.60 -29.54 -14.35
C GLY A 308 -15.29 -28.58 -13.37
N ASN A 309 -14.94 -27.29 -13.39
CA ASN A 309 -15.50 -26.28 -12.47
C ASN A 309 -16.99 -26.01 -12.74
N ILE A 310 -17.72 -25.68 -11.68
CA ILE A 310 -19.12 -25.25 -11.79
C ILE A 310 -19.15 -23.77 -12.17
N GLY A 311 -19.89 -23.46 -13.23
CA GLY A 311 -19.95 -22.14 -13.85
C GLY A 311 -21.01 -21.20 -13.29
N HIS A 312 -20.70 -19.89 -13.31
CA HIS A 312 -21.62 -18.74 -13.17
C HIS A 312 -22.99 -19.07 -12.58
N GLU A 313 -23.00 -19.42 -11.30
CA GLU A 313 -24.23 -19.54 -10.56
C GLU A 313 -24.62 -18.16 -10.04
N ARG A 314 -25.80 -17.68 -10.43
CA ARG A 314 -26.34 -16.42 -9.96
C ARG A 314 -27.24 -16.65 -8.75
N GLY A 315 -26.95 -15.92 -7.68
CA GLY A 315 -27.84 -15.68 -6.56
C GLY A 315 -28.61 -14.39 -6.78
N GLU A 316 -28.71 -13.59 -5.73
CA GLU A 316 -29.41 -12.30 -5.72
C GLU A 316 -28.74 -11.23 -6.60
N GLU A 317 -29.55 -10.30 -7.11
CA GLU A 317 -29.08 -9.13 -7.84
C GLU A 317 -28.58 -8.06 -6.86
N ILE A 318 -27.43 -7.46 -7.15
CA ILE A 318 -26.82 -6.39 -6.35
C ILE A 318 -27.47 -5.06 -6.71
N ALA A 319 -28.01 -4.37 -5.71
CA ALA A 319 -28.53 -3.02 -5.87
C ALA A 319 -27.42 -2.00 -5.58
N PHE A 320 -26.64 -1.61 -6.60
CA PHE A 320 -25.65 -0.56 -6.43
C PHE A 320 -26.29 0.78 -6.05
N SER A 321 -25.72 1.48 -5.07
CA SER A 321 -26.27 2.72 -4.49
C SER A 321 -26.26 3.91 -5.46
N GLN A 322 -25.60 3.75 -6.61
CA GLN A 322 -25.67 4.67 -7.75
C GLN A 322 -25.79 3.91 -9.08
N PRO A 323 -26.49 4.47 -10.08
CA PRO A 323 -26.50 3.93 -11.43
C PRO A 323 -25.08 3.92 -12.05
N LEU A 324 -24.59 2.73 -12.40
CA LEU A 324 -23.26 2.50 -12.97
C LEU A 324 -23.20 2.78 -14.49
N THR A 325 -23.32 4.05 -14.87
CA THR A 325 -23.56 4.47 -16.27
C THR A 325 -22.34 4.99 -17.02
N LEU A 326 -21.19 5.11 -16.34
CA LEU A 326 -20.00 5.73 -16.91
C LEU A 326 -19.20 4.83 -17.85
N GLU A 327 -19.34 3.52 -17.69
CA GLU A 327 -18.69 2.54 -18.55
C GLU A 327 -19.56 2.32 -19.78
N ARG A 328 -18.99 2.45 -20.98
CA ARG A 328 -19.77 2.37 -22.25
C ARG A 328 -20.53 1.06 -22.42
N ARG A 329 -20.01 -0.03 -21.85
CA ARG A 329 -20.58 -1.39 -21.90
C ARG A 329 -21.10 -1.86 -20.54
N GLY A 330 -21.10 -0.98 -19.54
CA GLY A 330 -21.46 -1.26 -18.17
C GLY A 330 -22.90 -0.90 -17.82
N GLY A 331 -23.23 -1.00 -16.53
CA GLY A 331 -24.60 -0.78 -16.03
C GLY A 331 -25.51 -1.98 -16.21
N ASN A 332 -24.97 -3.15 -16.52
CA ASN A 332 -25.77 -4.36 -16.69
C ASN A 332 -26.12 -4.98 -15.32
N PRO A 333 -27.22 -5.74 -15.24
CA PRO A 333 -27.60 -6.47 -14.03
C PRO A 333 -26.45 -7.32 -13.51
N THR A 334 -26.17 -7.19 -12.22
CA THR A 334 -25.01 -7.77 -11.55
C THR A 334 -25.49 -8.60 -10.38
N TYR A 335 -24.96 -9.80 -10.21
CA TYR A 335 -25.45 -10.78 -9.25
C TYR A 335 -24.33 -11.26 -8.33
N VAL A 336 -24.67 -11.54 -7.08
CA VAL A 336 -23.81 -12.29 -6.16
C VAL A 336 -23.74 -13.75 -6.64
N PRO A 337 -22.56 -14.42 -6.58
CA PRO A 337 -22.48 -15.83 -6.91
C PRO A 337 -23.19 -16.69 -5.85
N ARG A 338 -23.87 -17.77 -6.26
CA ARG A 338 -24.53 -18.69 -5.31
C ARG A 338 -23.62 -19.24 -4.22
N ALA A 339 -22.33 -19.38 -4.53
CA ALA A 339 -21.33 -19.78 -3.54
C ALA A 339 -21.36 -18.87 -2.30
N ALA A 340 -21.46 -17.54 -2.48
CA ALA A 340 -21.51 -16.58 -1.37
C ALA A 340 -22.92 -16.42 -0.79
N ASP A 341 -23.94 -16.35 -1.66
CA ASP A 341 -25.36 -16.27 -1.27
C ASP A 341 -25.79 -17.45 -0.37
N GLU A 342 -25.48 -18.68 -0.77
CA GLU A 342 -25.83 -19.89 0.00
C GLU A 342 -24.86 -20.19 1.17
N ALA A 343 -23.77 -19.43 1.31
CA ALA A 343 -22.82 -19.63 2.40
C ALA A 343 -23.31 -19.02 3.71
N THR A 344 -22.89 -19.65 4.80
CA THR A 344 -23.06 -19.13 6.14
C THR A 344 -21.94 -18.17 6.50
N TYR A 345 -20.72 -18.50 6.12
CA TYR A 345 -19.52 -17.69 6.33
C TYR A 345 -18.78 -17.49 5.02
N VAL A 346 -18.25 -16.29 4.82
CA VAL A 346 -17.34 -15.96 3.73
C VAL A 346 -15.95 -15.72 4.30
N VAL A 347 -14.91 -16.11 3.56
CA VAL A 347 -13.53 -15.67 3.83
C VAL A 347 -12.98 -15.01 2.59
N ASN A 348 -12.32 -13.87 2.76
CA ASN A 348 -11.79 -13.07 1.66
C ASN A 348 -10.26 -13.14 1.65
N VAL A 349 -9.69 -13.89 0.71
CA VAL A 349 -8.24 -14.07 0.55
C VAL A 349 -7.79 -13.32 -0.70
N ALA A 350 -7.20 -12.15 -0.50
CA ALA A 350 -6.74 -11.27 -1.56
C ALA A 350 -5.23 -11.35 -1.72
N ILE A 351 -4.73 -10.99 -2.89
CA ILE A 351 -3.31 -10.68 -3.08
C ILE A 351 -3.07 -9.19 -2.80
N MET A 352 -1.94 -8.85 -2.20
CA MET A 352 -1.50 -7.47 -1.97
C MET A 352 -0.63 -6.98 -3.13
N LYS A 353 -1.09 -5.99 -3.90
CA LYS A 353 -0.28 -5.41 -5.00
C LYS A 353 -0.72 -4.02 -5.47
N GLY A 354 0.17 -3.33 -6.18
CA GLY A 354 -0.17 -2.15 -6.97
C GLY A 354 -1.08 -2.45 -8.17
N HIS A 355 -1.82 -1.44 -8.63
CA HIS A 355 -2.73 -1.52 -9.77
C HIS A 355 -2.81 -0.18 -10.51
N ASP A 356 -2.65 -0.16 -11.84
CA ASP A 356 -2.65 1.09 -12.59
C ASP A 356 -3.97 1.85 -12.42
N LEU A 357 -5.10 1.17 -12.66
CA LEU A 357 -6.43 1.80 -12.60
C LEU A 357 -6.83 2.27 -11.19
N SER A 358 -6.82 1.36 -10.23
CA SER A 358 -7.37 1.60 -8.90
C SER A 358 -6.32 1.88 -7.82
N GLY A 359 -5.07 2.09 -8.21
CA GLY A 359 -3.93 2.26 -7.30
C GLY A 359 -3.45 0.94 -6.69
N VAL A 360 -4.37 0.14 -6.14
CA VAL A 360 -4.06 -1.14 -5.47
C VAL A 360 -5.07 -2.24 -5.79
N THR A 361 -4.64 -3.48 -5.58
CA THR A 361 -5.50 -4.66 -5.42
C THR A 361 -5.32 -5.16 -4.00
N LEU A 362 -6.39 -5.11 -3.21
CA LEU A 362 -6.46 -5.53 -1.81
C LEU A 362 -7.79 -6.26 -1.56
N THR A 363 -8.21 -6.41 -0.30
CA THR A 363 -9.37 -7.24 0.07
C THR A 363 -10.69 -6.67 -0.45
N ALA A 364 -10.88 -5.36 -0.44
CA ALA A 364 -12.07 -4.72 -1.01
C ALA A 364 -12.16 -4.99 -2.52
N LYS A 365 -11.07 -4.73 -3.26
CA LYS A 365 -11.05 -4.96 -4.72
C LYS A 365 -11.16 -6.43 -5.10
N ASN A 366 -10.77 -7.36 -4.22
CA ASN A 366 -10.94 -8.80 -4.45
C ASN A 366 -12.40 -9.21 -4.60
N LEU A 367 -13.35 -8.45 -4.03
CA LEU A 367 -14.79 -8.66 -4.18
C LEU A 367 -15.28 -8.41 -5.62
N PHE A 368 -14.47 -7.82 -6.50
CA PHE A 368 -14.77 -7.82 -7.94
C PHE A 368 -14.81 -9.24 -8.52
N GLY A 369 -14.14 -10.21 -7.91
CA GLY A 369 -14.31 -11.62 -8.27
C GLY A 369 -15.53 -12.28 -7.61
N SER A 370 -16.32 -11.54 -6.83
CA SER A 370 -17.54 -11.99 -6.16
C SER A 370 -18.80 -11.42 -6.81
N ILE A 371 -18.72 -11.06 -8.10
CA ILE A 371 -19.86 -10.62 -8.88
C ILE A 371 -19.95 -11.38 -10.20
N SER A 372 -21.16 -11.53 -10.71
CA SER A 372 -21.43 -12.04 -12.05
C SER A 372 -22.25 -11.01 -12.82
N ALA A 373 -21.78 -10.59 -13.98
CA ALA A 373 -22.50 -9.73 -14.90
C ALA A 373 -22.18 -10.15 -16.34
N ASP A 374 -23.19 -10.14 -17.21
CA ASP A 374 -23.03 -10.39 -18.65
C ASP A 374 -23.03 -9.07 -19.41
N TYR A 375 -22.49 -9.07 -20.63
CA TYR A 375 -22.63 -7.92 -21.51
C TYR A 375 -24.10 -7.72 -21.91
N ALA A 376 -24.45 -6.49 -22.31
CA ALA A 376 -25.78 -6.16 -22.83
C ALA A 376 -26.24 -7.03 -24.02
N SER A 377 -25.30 -7.66 -24.74
CA SER A 377 -25.58 -8.66 -25.80
C SER A 377 -26.12 -10.00 -25.28
N GLY A 378 -26.10 -10.23 -23.97
CA GLY A 378 -26.35 -11.53 -23.33
C GLY A 378 -25.15 -12.48 -23.37
N GLU A 379 -24.00 -12.01 -23.89
CA GLU A 379 -22.76 -12.79 -23.89
C GLU A 379 -22.13 -12.82 -22.49
N ARG A 380 -21.79 -14.03 -22.04
CA ARG A 380 -21.09 -14.25 -20.78
C ARG A 380 -19.66 -13.72 -20.86
N THR A 381 -19.18 -13.14 -19.77
CA THR A 381 -17.82 -12.58 -19.73
C THR A 381 -17.10 -12.90 -18.44
N ASN A 382 -15.80 -13.15 -18.55
CA ASN A 382 -14.90 -13.25 -17.40
C ASN A 382 -14.49 -11.85 -16.91
N ASN A 383 -15.01 -10.79 -17.51
CA ASN A 383 -14.78 -9.42 -17.11
C ASN A 383 -16.07 -8.77 -16.58
N ALA A 384 -16.68 -9.42 -15.58
CA ALA A 384 -17.89 -8.94 -14.95
C ALA A 384 -17.80 -7.49 -14.46
N PRO A 385 -16.66 -6.98 -13.92
CA PRO A 385 -16.60 -5.58 -13.51
C PRO A 385 -16.70 -4.57 -14.67
N VAL A 386 -16.34 -4.93 -15.90
CA VAL A 386 -16.65 -4.10 -17.09
C VAL A 386 -18.13 -4.19 -17.43
N ALA A 387 -18.72 -5.39 -17.42
CA ALA A 387 -20.15 -5.56 -17.69
C ALA A 387 -21.03 -4.86 -16.64
N ALA A 388 -20.62 -4.83 -15.38
CA ALA A 388 -21.28 -4.10 -14.30
C ALA A 388 -21.03 -2.58 -14.42
N GLY A 389 -19.90 -2.15 -14.98
CA GLY A 389 -19.55 -0.74 -15.14
C GLY A 389 -18.83 -0.12 -13.94
N LEU A 390 -18.03 -0.91 -13.23
CA LEU A 390 -17.41 -0.52 -11.95
C LEU A 390 -16.10 0.26 -12.11
N HIS A 391 -15.35 0.00 -13.17
CA HIS A 391 -14.00 0.55 -13.35
C HIS A 391 -13.91 2.08 -13.30
N PRO A 392 -14.80 2.87 -13.94
CA PRO A 392 -14.69 4.33 -13.97
C PRO A 392 -14.90 4.98 -12.60
N TYR A 393 -15.53 4.25 -11.66
CA TYR A 393 -15.78 4.71 -10.28
C TYR A 393 -14.63 4.36 -9.33
N THR A 394 -13.68 3.54 -9.78
CA THR A 394 -12.49 3.17 -8.99
C THR A 394 -11.20 3.70 -9.63
N ALA A 395 -11.30 4.55 -10.65
CA ALA A 395 -10.15 5.14 -11.32
C ALA A 395 -9.52 6.22 -10.43
N VAL A 396 -8.26 6.06 -10.04
CA VAL A 396 -7.57 7.01 -9.13
C VAL A 396 -6.82 8.11 -9.86
N ARG A 397 -6.76 8.05 -11.19
CA ARG A 397 -6.15 9.06 -12.07
C ARG A 397 -6.82 9.08 -13.43
N ASP A 398 -6.52 10.10 -14.23
CA ASP A 398 -6.91 10.14 -15.63
C ASP A 398 -6.21 9.03 -16.43
N PHE A 399 -7.01 8.12 -16.97
CA PHE A 399 -6.63 7.14 -17.95
C PHE A 399 -6.89 7.74 -19.32
N GLY A 400 -5.85 8.11 -20.06
CA GLY A 400 -6.01 8.67 -21.40
C GLY A 400 -6.48 7.64 -22.43
N ALA A 401 -7.12 8.13 -23.50
CA ALA A 401 -7.56 7.34 -24.63
C ALA A 401 -6.49 6.34 -25.12
N GLY A 402 -6.79 5.05 -24.99
CA GLY A 402 -5.92 3.97 -25.48
C GLY A 402 -4.91 3.45 -24.47
N ALA A 403 -5.07 3.71 -23.18
CA ALA A 403 -4.20 3.18 -22.11
C ALA A 403 -4.06 1.63 -22.09
N SER A 404 -4.97 0.88 -22.73
CA SER A 404 -4.90 -0.57 -22.95
C SER A 404 -4.65 -0.99 -24.41
N GLY A 405 -4.39 -0.04 -25.31
CA GLY A 405 -4.30 -0.27 -26.76
C GLY A 405 -5.64 -0.52 -27.46
N SER A 406 -6.75 -0.74 -26.74
CA SER A 406 -8.07 -0.98 -27.36
C SER A 406 -8.90 0.29 -27.60
N GLY A 407 -8.53 1.42 -27.00
CA GLY A 407 -9.30 2.67 -27.06
C GLY A 407 -10.58 2.69 -26.22
N ASP A 408 -10.89 1.60 -25.48
CA ASP A 408 -12.09 1.49 -24.65
C ASP A 408 -11.95 2.13 -23.26
N TRP A 409 -10.71 2.35 -22.81
CA TRP A 409 -10.40 2.84 -21.47
C TRP A 409 -9.92 4.29 -21.56
N ASP A 410 -10.84 5.22 -21.28
CA ASP A 410 -10.60 6.66 -21.22
C ASP A 410 -11.44 7.24 -20.07
N PHE A 411 -10.94 7.08 -18.83
CA PHE A 411 -11.68 7.46 -17.62
C PHE A 411 -10.98 8.61 -16.90
N ALA A 412 -11.76 9.56 -16.41
CA ALA A 412 -11.25 10.57 -15.49
C ALA A 412 -10.92 9.95 -14.13
N GLY A 413 -9.86 10.43 -13.50
CA GLY A 413 -9.56 10.15 -12.10
C GLY A 413 -10.66 10.68 -11.19
N ARG A 414 -10.91 9.95 -10.10
CA ARG A 414 -11.91 10.30 -9.10
C ARG A 414 -11.28 11.05 -7.94
N ASP A 415 -11.92 12.15 -7.55
CA ASP A 415 -11.58 12.90 -6.36
C ASP A 415 -12.00 12.15 -5.09
N LEU A 416 -11.40 12.49 -3.95
CA LEU A 416 -11.93 12.12 -2.64
C LEU A 416 -13.38 12.62 -2.50
N GLY A 417 -14.19 11.88 -1.76
CA GLY A 417 -15.61 12.21 -1.58
C GLY A 417 -16.41 12.03 -2.87
N THR A 418 -16.10 10.97 -3.61
CA THR A 418 -16.92 10.52 -4.73
C THR A 418 -17.39 9.09 -4.50
N TYR A 419 -18.57 8.77 -5.02
CA TYR A 419 -19.15 7.42 -4.93
C TYR A 419 -18.14 6.34 -5.35
N ASN A 420 -18.02 5.31 -4.52
CA ASN A 420 -17.16 4.17 -4.81
C ASN A 420 -17.94 2.85 -4.59
N PRO A 421 -18.13 2.02 -5.63
CA PRO A 421 -18.92 0.80 -5.52
C PRO A 421 -18.26 -0.28 -4.67
N LEU A 422 -16.98 -0.14 -4.31
CA LEU A 422 -16.36 -1.03 -3.33
C LEU A 422 -17.06 -0.95 -1.97
N VAL A 423 -17.62 0.21 -1.61
CA VAL A 423 -18.37 0.40 -0.35
C VAL A 423 -19.64 -0.45 -0.34
N ASP A 424 -20.38 -0.49 -1.46
CA ASP A 424 -21.53 -1.38 -1.61
C ASP A 424 -21.12 -2.84 -1.45
N LEU A 425 -20.04 -3.27 -2.10
CA LEU A 425 -19.59 -4.68 -2.01
C LEU A 425 -19.10 -5.07 -0.60
N ILE A 426 -18.44 -4.16 0.12
CA ILE A 426 -18.04 -4.38 1.52
C ILE A 426 -19.27 -4.38 2.44
N GLY A 427 -20.28 -3.57 2.15
CA GLY A 427 -21.50 -3.46 2.95
C GLY A 427 -22.52 -4.56 2.70
N HIS A 428 -22.53 -5.15 1.50
CA HIS A 428 -23.56 -6.08 1.05
C HIS A 428 -23.66 -7.31 1.97
N ARG A 429 -24.89 -7.64 2.39
CA ARG A 429 -25.18 -8.71 3.35
C ARG A 429 -24.55 -10.06 3.02
N ASP A 430 -24.55 -10.47 1.75
CA ASP A 430 -24.01 -11.77 1.32
C ASP A 430 -22.52 -11.77 0.98
N LEU A 431 -21.86 -10.61 1.04
CA LEU A 431 -20.44 -10.46 0.77
C LEU A 431 -19.72 -10.07 2.07
N GLY A 432 -19.47 -8.78 2.30
CA GLY A 432 -18.82 -8.32 3.52
C GLY A 432 -19.66 -8.60 4.77
N GLY A 433 -21.00 -8.58 4.68
CA GLY A 433 -21.89 -8.94 5.78
C GLY A 433 -21.81 -10.42 6.23
N LYS A 434 -21.19 -11.30 5.43
CA LYS A 434 -20.89 -12.69 5.82
C LYS A 434 -19.40 -12.95 6.02
N THR A 435 -18.53 -11.95 5.84
CA THR A 435 -17.09 -12.19 5.85
C THR A 435 -16.57 -12.34 7.28
N LEU A 436 -16.14 -13.55 7.61
CA LEU A 436 -15.59 -13.96 8.89
C LEU A 436 -14.14 -13.51 9.09
N LEU A 437 -13.35 -13.54 8.01
CA LEU A 437 -11.91 -13.33 8.01
C LEU A 437 -11.47 -12.70 6.68
N TYR A 438 -10.61 -11.70 6.78
CA TYR A 438 -9.88 -11.09 5.68
C TYR A 438 -8.41 -11.47 5.77
N VAL A 439 -7.84 -11.91 4.65
CA VAL A 439 -6.43 -12.28 4.52
C VAL A 439 -5.85 -11.56 3.30
N ALA A 440 -4.73 -10.87 3.49
CA ALA A 440 -3.90 -10.39 2.37
C ALA A 440 -2.65 -11.26 2.23
N ASP A 441 -2.60 -12.01 1.14
CA ASP A 441 -1.44 -12.75 0.66
C ASP A 441 -0.43 -11.75 0.08
N ALA A 442 0.65 -11.56 0.83
CA ALA A 442 1.79 -10.74 0.47
C ALA A 442 3.08 -11.57 0.47
N LEU A 443 3.00 -12.88 0.19
CA LEU A 443 4.19 -13.69 -0.01
C LEU A 443 5.00 -13.13 -1.19
N TYR A 444 4.29 -12.86 -2.29
CA TYR A 444 4.79 -12.17 -3.47
C TYR A 444 3.83 -11.05 -3.86
N SER A 445 4.37 -9.93 -4.33
CA SER A 445 3.58 -8.76 -4.72
C SER A 445 4.04 -8.23 -6.06
N THR A 446 3.15 -8.07 -7.04
CA THR A 446 3.48 -7.44 -8.33
C THR A 446 3.28 -5.93 -8.28
N ARG A 447 3.89 -5.19 -9.21
CA ARG A 447 3.71 -3.73 -9.30
C ARG A 447 2.41 -3.32 -9.99
N ARG A 448 1.88 -4.20 -10.85
CA ARG A 448 0.70 -3.93 -11.67
C ARG A 448 -0.23 -5.13 -11.77
N GLN A 449 -1.45 -4.87 -12.21
CA GLN A 449 -2.36 -5.86 -12.78
C GLN A 449 -1.88 -6.28 -14.17
N ASN A 450 -2.16 -7.52 -14.56
CA ASN A 450 -1.79 -8.09 -15.87
C ASN A 450 -0.29 -8.28 -16.11
N GLU A 451 0.51 -8.32 -15.05
CA GLU A 451 1.92 -8.70 -15.10
C GLU A 451 2.16 -10.05 -14.42
N HIS A 452 3.14 -10.78 -14.95
CA HIS A 452 3.72 -11.95 -14.31
C HIS A 452 4.76 -11.48 -13.29
N LEU A 453 4.87 -12.20 -12.18
CA LEU A 453 5.92 -11.99 -11.20
C LEU A 453 7.30 -12.07 -11.85
N SER A 454 8.15 -11.10 -11.52
CA SER A 454 9.49 -10.95 -12.06
C SER A 454 10.45 -10.41 -11.01
N ASN A 455 11.76 -10.52 -11.25
CA ASN A 455 12.77 -9.90 -10.37
C ASN A 455 12.61 -8.38 -10.21
N GLY A 456 11.87 -7.69 -11.09
CA GLY A 456 11.52 -6.30 -10.89
C GLY A 456 10.64 -6.11 -9.66
N ASP A 457 9.69 -7.00 -9.42
CA ASP A 457 8.66 -6.81 -8.40
C ASP A 457 9.18 -6.88 -6.94
N ARG A 458 10.46 -7.17 -6.76
CA ARG A 458 11.11 -7.29 -5.46
C ARG A 458 11.06 -6.00 -4.65
N PHE A 459 10.86 -6.17 -3.35
CA PHE A 459 10.83 -5.07 -2.38
C PHE A 459 12.26 -4.70 -1.96
N THR A 460 12.44 -3.43 -1.66
CA THR A 460 13.75 -2.82 -1.35
C THR A 460 13.76 -2.10 -0.01
N SER A 461 12.60 -1.90 0.61
CA SER A 461 12.51 -1.37 1.97
C SER A 461 12.76 -2.46 3.02
N GLU A 462 13.28 -2.06 4.19
CA GLU A 462 13.41 -2.96 5.34
C GLU A 462 12.02 -3.34 5.90
N PRO A 463 11.81 -4.57 6.40
CA PRO A 463 12.76 -5.70 6.48
C PRO A 463 12.84 -6.54 5.18
N PHE A 464 12.12 -6.15 4.13
CA PHE A 464 11.94 -6.96 2.92
C PHE A 464 13.16 -6.99 1.99
N SER A 465 14.09 -6.07 2.16
CA SER A 465 15.31 -5.94 1.36
C SER A 465 16.19 -7.20 1.42
N GLU A 466 16.13 -7.97 2.51
CA GLU A 466 16.94 -9.17 2.73
C GLU A 466 16.61 -10.27 1.72
N THR A 467 15.33 -10.61 1.57
CA THR A 467 14.86 -11.62 0.61
C THR A 467 14.40 -11.01 -0.70
N GLY A 468 14.17 -9.70 -0.73
CA GLY A 468 13.56 -8.98 -1.83
C GLY A 468 12.09 -9.32 -2.04
N TRP A 469 11.43 -10.09 -1.17
CA TRP A 469 9.99 -10.34 -1.26
C TRP A 469 9.30 -9.94 0.03
N PRO A 470 8.05 -9.44 -0.02
CA PRO A 470 7.36 -9.06 1.20
C PRO A 470 7.21 -10.24 2.17
N SER A 471 7.13 -11.49 1.68
CA SER A 471 7.18 -12.71 2.50
C SER A 471 6.26 -12.62 3.73
N SER A 472 5.06 -12.07 3.52
CA SER A 472 4.17 -11.63 4.59
C SER A 472 2.74 -12.14 4.42
N LEU A 473 2.04 -12.29 5.53
CA LEU A 473 0.58 -12.43 5.58
C LEU A 473 0.00 -11.35 6.49
N PHE A 474 -1.13 -10.78 6.07
CA PHE A 474 -1.93 -9.89 6.91
C PHE A 474 -3.30 -10.51 7.18
N LEU A 475 -3.76 -10.47 8.42
CA LEU A 475 -5.04 -11.03 8.83
C LEU A 475 -5.85 -10.03 9.67
N SER A 476 -7.16 -9.96 9.44
CA SER A 476 -8.06 -9.05 10.16
C SER A 476 -9.52 -9.53 10.11
N GLN A 477 -10.34 -9.05 11.04
CA GLN A 477 -11.81 -9.09 10.94
C GLN A 477 -12.42 -7.73 10.58
N ASP A 478 -11.59 -6.69 10.49
CA ASP A 478 -11.95 -5.35 10.03
C ASP A 478 -11.48 -5.17 8.56
N PRO A 479 -12.42 -4.99 7.61
CA PRO A 479 -12.11 -4.86 6.19
C PRO A 479 -11.35 -3.58 5.85
N LEU A 480 -11.55 -2.51 6.62
CA LEU A 480 -10.94 -1.22 6.31
C LEU A 480 -9.56 -1.11 6.95
N ALA A 481 -9.39 -1.66 8.15
CA ALA A 481 -8.11 -1.67 8.82
C ALA A 481 -7.05 -2.43 8.01
N ILE A 482 -7.39 -3.63 7.51
CA ILE A 482 -6.44 -4.45 6.73
C ILE A 482 -6.05 -3.79 5.42
N ASP A 483 -7.00 -3.19 4.71
CA ASP A 483 -6.72 -2.50 3.46
C ASP A 483 -5.93 -1.21 3.69
N SER A 484 -6.16 -0.49 4.80
CA SER A 484 -5.37 0.68 5.20
C SER A 484 -3.91 0.30 5.47
N VAL A 485 -3.70 -0.77 6.24
CA VAL A 485 -2.36 -1.30 6.53
C VAL A 485 -1.65 -1.73 5.26
N CYS A 486 -2.29 -2.55 4.42
CA CYS A 486 -1.67 -3.02 3.19
C CYS A 486 -1.34 -1.86 2.22
N LEU A 487 -2.22 -0.84 2.14
CA LEU A 487 -1.97 0.37 1.36
C LEU A 487 -0.72 1.11 1.87
N ASP A 488 -0.56 1.22 3.19
CA ASP A 488 0.58 1.84 3.84
C ASP A 488 1.91 1.12 3.50
N PHE A 489 1.92 -0.22 3.54
CA PHE A 489 3.07 -1.01 3.09
C PHE A 489 3.38 -0.78 1.60
N LEU A 490 2.37 -0.80 0.74
CA LEU A 490 2.55 -0.61 -0.70
C LEU A 490 3.05 0.81 -1.05
N ARG A 491 2.50 1.87 -0.43
CA ARG A 491 2.95 3.24 -0.74
C ARG A 491 4.37 3.53 -0.27
N ALA A 492 4.78 2.90 0.84
CA ALA A 492 6.11 3.05 1.41
C ALA A 492 7.19 2.32 0.61
N GLU A 493 6.83 1.27 -0.13
CA GLU A 493 7.78 0.52 -0.94
C GLU A 493 8.20 1.31 -2.22
N PRO A 494 9.49 1.60 -2.42
CA PRO A 494 9.96 2.29 -3.60
C PRO A 494 9.65 1.56 -4.91
N THR A 495 9.63 0.22 -4.94
CA THR A 495 9.32 -0.51 -6.17
C THR A 495 7.84 -0.53 -6.53
N GLN A 496 6.94 -0.22 -5.60
CA GLN A 496 5.49 -0.13 -5.80
C GLN A 496 5.04 1.27 -6.24
N PHE A 497 5.49 1.70 -7.42
CA PHE A 497 5.26 3.06 -7.92
C PHE A 497 3.84 3.35 -8.46
N ASN A 498 2.95 2.36 -8.46
CA ASN A 498 1.59 2.49 -8.99
C ASN A 498 0.54 2.90 -7.94
N VAL A 499 0.97 3.26 -6.74
CA VAL A 499 0.12 3.76 -5.67
C VAL A 499 0.09 5.29 -5.73
N TYR A 500 -1.00 5.85 -6.26
CA TYR A 500 -1.16 7.28 -6.52
C TYR A 500 -2.62 7.71 -6.51
N GLY A 501 -2.85 9.02 -6.53
CA GLY A 501 -4.19 9.61 -6.56
C GLY A 501 -4.96 9.31 -5.27
N ASN A 502 -6.29 9.35 -5.33
CA ASN A 502 -7.17 9.15 -4.18
C ASN A 502 -7.50 7.66 -3.99
N VAL A 503 -6.45 6.85 -3.84
CA VAL A 503 -6.53 5.37 -3.77
C VAL A 503 -7.30 4.87 -2.54
N ASP A 504 -7.30 5.66 -1.48
CA ASP A 504 -8.00 5.48 -0.21
C ASP A 504 -9.44 6.03 -0.21
N ASN A 505 -9.96 6.57 -1.32
CA ASN A 505 -11.30 7.15 -1.37
C ASN A 505 -12.40 6.19 -0.86
N TYR A 506 -12.34 4.90 -1.22
CA TYR A 506 -13.32 3.94 -0.73
C TYR A 506 -13.21 3.69 0.79
N LEU A 507 -12.02 3.83 1.38
CA LEU A 507 -11.82 3.69 2.82
C LEU A 507 -12.46 4.86 3.56
N HIS A 508 -12.28 6.08 3.04
CA HIS A 508 -12.93 7.29 3.56
C HIS A 508 -14.46 7.21 3.54
N GLU A 509 -15.00 6.73 2.41
CA GLU A 509 -16.43 6.53 2.20
C GLU A 509 -16.98 5.42 3.11
N ALA A 510 -16.32 4.26 3.16
CA ALA A 510 -16.76 3.10 3.94
C ALA A 510 -16.66 3.33 5.47
N ALA A 511 -15.61 3.99 5.94
CA ALA A 511 -15.45 4.32 7.36
C ALA A 511 -16.59 5.22 7.86
N ARG A 512 -17.15 6.04 6.96
CA ARG A 512 -18.24 6.98 7.22
C ARG A 512 -19.48 6.66 6.40
N ALA A 513 -19.80 5.41 6.10
CA ALA A 513 -20.90 5.10 5.17
C ALA A 513 -22.29 5.61 5.61
N HIS A 514 -22.46 5.96 6.89
CA HIS A 514 -23.65 6.63 7.44
C HIS A 514 -23.73 8.14 7.15
N ASP A 515 -22.59 8.79 6.88
CA ASP A 515 -22.44 10.20 6.50
C ASP A 515 -21.18 10.37 5.62
N PRO A 516 -21.16 9.76 4.41
CA PRO A 516 -19.94 9.66 3.64
C PRO A 516 -19.58 11.01 3.00
N PRO A 517 -18.30 11.31 2.78
CA PRO A 517 -17.86 12.56 2.17
C PRO A 517 -18.51 12.87 0.81
N SER A 518 -18.90 11.85 0.05
CA SER A 518 -19.63 11.98 -1.22
C SER A 518 -21.08 12.45 -1.10
N GLY A 519 -21.68 12.37 0.10
CA GLY A 519 -23.10 12.61 0.33
C GLY A 519 -24.02 11.53 -0.25
N ILE A 520 -23.47 10.38 -0.66
CA ILE A 520 -24.26 9.23 -1.12
C ILE A 520 -24.91 8.51 0.05
N THR A 521 -26.17 8.10 -0.13
CA THR A 521 -26.79 7.09 0.74
C THR A 521 -26.40 5.71 0.23
N TYR A 522 -25.53 5.01 0.96
CA TYR A 522 -25.18 3.62 0.62
C TYR A 522 -26.26 2.66 1.16
N ASP A 523 -26.92 1.94 0.25
CA ASP A 523 -27.97 0.94 0.46
C ASP A 523 -27.78 -0.17 -0.60
N PRO A 524 -26.78 -1.07 -0.40
CA PRO A 524 -26.43 -2.11 -1.38
C PRO A 524 -27.54 -3.14 -1.63
N GLU A 525 -28.58 -3.12 -0.79
CA GLU A 525 -29.68 -4.08 -0.77
C GLU A 525 -30.94 -3.48 -1.43
N GLY A 526 -30.96 -2.15 -1.61
CA GLY A 526 -32.07 -1.41 -2.20
C GLY A 526 -33.37 -1.51 -1.38
N ASP A 527 -33.25 -1.84 -0.09
CA ASP A 527 -34.40 -2.06 0.80
C ASP A 527 -34.71 -0.86 1.71
N GLY A 528 -33.92 0.22 1.57
CA GLY A 528 -34.01 1.44 2.37
C GLY A 528 -33.15 1.42 3.63
N THR A 529 -32.44 0.32 3.91
CA THR A 529 -31.52 0.20 5.06
C THR A 529 -30.14 0.73 4.69
N THR A 530 -29.77 1.86 5.28
CA THR A 530 -28.49 2.51 5.00
C THR A 530 -27.35 1.88 5.79
N LEU A 531 -26.15 1.83 5.19
CA LEU A 531 -24.96 1.32 5.86
C LEU A 531 -24.50 2.20 7.03
N GLY A 532 -24.08 1.54 8.11
CA GLY A 532 -23.27 2.14 9.17
C GLY A 532 -21.77 2.15 8.82
N SER A 533 -20.91 2.55 9.78
CA SER A 533 -19.46 2.43 9.59
C SER A 533 -19.04 0.98 9.33
N LEU A 534 -18.25 0.75 8.28
CA LEU A 534 -17.83 -0.59 7.84
C LEU A 534 -16.52 -1.07 8.48
N GLY A 535 -15.82 -0.22 9.21
CA GLY A 535 -14.53 -0.50 9.84
C GLY A 535 -13.80 0.79 10.20
N VAL A 536 -12.58 0.67 10.72
CA VAL A 536 -11.70 1.82 10.98
C VAL A 536 -10.69 2.04 9.85
N HIS A 537 -10.49 3.30 9.48
CA HIS A 537 -9.47 3.74 8.53
C HIS A 537 -8.60 4.83 9.17
N GLU A 538 -7.30 4.71 9.02
CA GLU A 538 -6.29 5.74 9.26
C GLU A 538 -4.96 5.31 8.60
N HIS A 539 -3.97 6.19 8.69
CA HIS A 539 -2.61 5.93 8.26
C HIS A 539 -1.62 6.00 9.43
N TRP A 540 -0.56 5.19 9.36
CA TRP A 540 0.47 5.15 10.40
C TRP A 540 1.23 6.48 10.53
N ASN A 541 2.03 6.60 11.58
CA ASN A 541 2.95 7.73 11.78
C ASN A 541 4.03 7.83 10.67
N ASN A 542 4.73 6.74 10.37
CA ASN A 542 5.81 6.68 9.37
C ASN A 542 6.15 5.21 9.01
N PRO A 543 6.81 4.95 7.87
CA PRO A 543 7.07 3.59 7.39
C PRO A 543 8.16 2.81 8.18
N VAL A 544 8.86 3.45 9.11
CA VAL A 544 9.86 2.81 9.96
C VAL A 544 9.20 2.28 11.23
N ASP A 545 8.48 3.14 11.96
CA ASP A 545 7.86 2.77 13.23
C ASP A 545 6.52 2.04 13.05
N ARG A 546 5.78 2.35 11.97
CA ARG A 546 4.51 1.71 11.57
C ARG A 546 3.47 1.69 12.68
N GLN A 547 3.41 2.76 13.47
CA GLN A 547 2.48 2.88 14.59
C GLN A 547 1.20 3.56 14.16
N TYR A 548 0.09 2.87 14.37
CA TYR A 548 -1.26 3.39 14.27
C TYR A 548 -1.77 3.86 15.63
N SER A 549 -2.94 4.52 15.66
CA SER A 549 -3.48 5.09 16.90
C SER A 549 -3.66 4.01 17.98
N GLY A 550 -4.11 2.80 17.61
CA GLY A 550 -4.21 1.67 18.54
C GLY A 550 -2.86 1.19 19.11
N ASN A 551 -1.78 1.24 18.31
CA ASN A 551 -0.42 0.95 18.82
C ASN A 551 0.06 2.00 19.83
N LEU A 552 -0.43 3.23 19.71
CA LEU A 552 -0.12 4.38 20.56
C LEU A 552 -1.07 4.51 21.76
N GLY A 553 -1.91 3.50 22.03
CA GLY A 553 -2.90 3.56 23.11
C GLY A 553 -3.98 4.63 22.91
N LEU A 554 -4.08 5.22 21.71
CA LEU A 554 -5.14 6.16 21.37
C LEU A 554 -6.42 5.39 21.04
N PRO A 555 -7.59 5.90 21.45
CA PRO A 555 -8.85 5.19 21.28
C PRO A 555 -9.28 5.14 19.81
N GLY A 556 -9.95 4.04 19.45
CA GLY A 556 -10.71 3.93 18.19
C GLY A 556 -9.88 3.72 16.92
N GLY A 557 -8.58 3.44 17.05
CA GLY A 557 -7.66 3.27 15.94
C GLY A 557 -7.35 1.83 15.52
N ILE A 558 -6.58 1.71 14.45
CA ILE A 558 -5.94 0.48 13.99
C ILE A 558 -4.87 0.06 14.99
N GLU A 559 -4.78 -1.24 15.24
CA GLU A 559 -3.63 -1.87 15.92
C GLU A 559 -2.92 -2.77 14.91
N LEU A 560 -1.71 -2.37 14.47
CA LEU A 560 -0.83 -3.28 13.74
C LEU A 560 -0.16 -4.22 14.76
N TYR A 561 -0.61 -5.46 14.84
CA TYR A 561 -0.10 -6.44 15.78
C TYR A 561 0.98 -7.30 15.13
N VAL A 562 2.19 -7.32 15.74
CA VAL A 562 3.31 -8.14 15.30
C VAL A 562 3.64 -9.14 16.42
N PRO A 563 3.48 -10.45 16.23
CA PRO A 563 3.74 -11.44 17.28
C PRO A 563 5.20 -11.39 17.76
N GLY A 564 5.39 -11.61 19.05
CA GLY A 564 6.73 -11.58 19.66
C GLY A 564 7.32 -10.18 19.88
N VAL A 565 6.69 -9.13 19.34
CA VAL A 565 7.05 -7.73 19.61
C VAL A 565 6.13 -7.20 20.72
N THR A 566 6.65 -7.08 21.94
CA THR A 566 5.91 -6.41 23.02
C THR A 566 5.86 -4.92 22.72
N THR A 567 4.73 -4.44 22.20
CA THR A 567 4.42 -3.01 22.14
C THR A 567 4.33 -2.47 23.56
N ALA A 568 5.37 -1.74 24.00
CA ALA A 568 5.24 -0.89 25.16
C ALA A 568 4.21 0.18 24.80
N VAL A 569 3.03 0.11 25.44
CA VAL A 569 1.98 1.13 25.30
C VAL A 569 2.56 2.46 25.74
N THR A 570 2.92 3.29 24.77
CA THR A 570 3.13 4.73 24.93
C THR A 570 1.77 5.35 25.14
N GLU A 571 1.39 5.71 26.38
CA GLU A 571 0.29 6.64 26.60
C GLU A 571 0.64 7.98 25.92
N VAL A 572 -0.10 8.33 24.87
CA VAL A 572 -0.03 9.66 24.25
C VAL A 572 -0.82 10.63 25.13
N GLY A 573 -0.10 11.48 25.86
CA GLY A 573 -0.67 12.54 26.68
C GLY A 573 -1.04 13.77 25.87
N ASP A 574 -2.27 14.25 26.03
CA ASP A 574 -2.58 15.67 25.87
C ASP A 574 -2.16 16.43 27.13
N ALA A 575 -1.56 17.60 26.93
CA ALA A 575 -1.17 18.62 27.92
C ALA A 575 -0.18 18.22 29.02
N ALA A 576 1.09 18.62 28.84
CA ALA A 576 2.08 18.90 29.88
C ALA A 576 2.06 17.97 31.10
N THR A 577 2.18 16.66 30.89
CA THR A 577 2.43 15.71 31.96
C THR A 577 3.93 15.52 32.12
N THR A 578 4.45 16.01 33.23
CA THR A 578 5.77 15.68 33.72
C THR A 578 5.96 14.15 33.69
N PRO A 579 7.06 13.62 33.11
CA PRO A 579 7.27 12.18 33.04
C PRO A 579 7.12 11.55 34.42
N SER A 580 6.39 10.44 34.57
CA SER A 580 6.26 9.76 35.87
C SER A 580 7.50 8.90 36.19
N THR A 581 8.31 8.60 35.18
CA THR A 581 9.45 7.69 35.28
C THR A 581 10.72 8.23 34.64
N TRP A 582 11.84 7.72 35.13
CA TRP A 582 13.18 8.06 34.65
C TRP A 582 13.64 7.00 33.64
N SER A 583 13.83 7.42 32.38
CA SER A 583 14.22 6.56 31.26
C SER A 583 15.52 7.04 30.57
N LEU A 584 16.20 6.12 29.87
CA LEU A 584 17.34 6.38 29.00
C LEU A 584 17.38 5.32 27.90
N SER A 585 17.39 5.74 26.63
CA SER A 585 17.47 4.88 25.46
C SER A 585 18.34 5.51 24.37
N GLY A 586 18.74 4.73 23.37
CA GLY A 586 19.33 5.27 22.15
C GLY A 586 18.88 4.51 20.91
N TYR A 587 18.53 5.25 19.86
CA TYR A 587 18.04 4.71 18.58
C TYR A 587 18.61 5.50 17.38
N PRO A 588 19.02 4.84 16.28
CA PRO A 588 19.11 3.39 16.11
C PRO A 588 20.18 2.77 17.01
N ASN A 589 20.10 1.46 17.27
CA ASN A 589 21.13 0.71 18.00
C ASN A 589 21.06 -0.79 17.60
N PRO A 590 22.00 -1.32 16.81
CA PRO A 590 23.26 -0.70 16.38
C PRO A 590 23.11 0.56 15.50
N PHE A 591 24.10 1.44 15.49
CA PHE A 591 24.07 2.72 14.77
C PHE A 591 25.30 2.92 13.88
N ASN A 592 25.14 3.65 12.76
CA ASN A 592 26.21 3.99 11.81
C ASN A 592 25.98 5.35 11.14
N PRO A 593 26.78 6.40 11.43
CA PRO A 593 27.50 6.64 12.67
C PRO A 593 26.66 7.43 13.68
N THR A 594 25.38 7.72 13.40
CA THR A 594 24.54 8.60 14.22
C THR A 594 23.48 7.85 15.02
N VAL A 595 23.35 8.20 16.29
CA VAL A 595 22.34 7.71 17.24
C VAL A 595 21.70 8.89 17.98
N THR A 596 20.40 8.83 18.19
CA THR A 596 19.67 9.74 19.08
C THR A 596 19.53 9.08 20.44
N VAL A 597 20.09 9.70 21.48
CA VAL A 597 19.95 9.30 22.87
C VAL A 597 18.81 10.09 23.49
N SER A 598 17.75 9.40 23.91
CA SER A 598 16.56 10.01 24.51
C SER A 598 16.49 9.67 26.00
N TRP A 599 16.11 10.62 26.84
CA TRP A 599 15.91 10.41 28.27
C TRP A 599 14.72 11.21 28.81
N SER A 600 14.13 10.71 29.89
CA SER A 600 13.08 11.40 30.63
C SER A 600 13.45 11.51 32.10
N GLN A 601 13.06 12.60 32.74
CA GLN A 601 13.19 12.75 34.19
C GLN A 601 11.91 13.32 34.83
N PRO A 602 11.49 12.78 35.99
CA PRO A 602 10.20 13.11 36.60
C PRO A 602 10.20 14.35 37.49
N VAL A 603 11.38 14.87 37.83
CA VAL A 603 11.57 15.99 38.76
C VAL A 603 12.81 16.76 38.36
N ASP A 604 12.82 18.08 38.54
CA ASP A 604 13.94 18.97 38.23
C ASP A 604 15.23 18.52 38.94
N GLY A 605 16.38 18.62 38.28
CA GLY A 605 17.68 18.31 38.88
C GLY A 605 18.85 18.47 37.91
N ALA A 606 20.07 18.39 38.46
CA ALA A 606 21.29 18.51 37.66
C ALA A 606 21.55 17.21 36.92
N VAL A 607 21.46 17.24 35.59
CA VAL A 607 21.67 16.09 34.71
C VAL A 607 23.09 16.09 34.17
N HIS A 608 23.73 14.92 34.16
CA HIS A 608 24.98 14.68 33.44
C HIS A 608 24.84 13.39 32.63
N LEU A 609 24.83 13.54 31.30
CA LEU A 609 24.70 12.50 30.29
C LEU A 609 26.01 12.38 29.51
N ALA A 610 26.70 11.27 29.66
CA ALA A 610 28.00 11.04 29.03
C ALA A 610 28.12 9.64 28.44
N VAL A 611 28.94 9.52 27.39
CA VAL A 611 29.26 8.25 26.73
C VAL A 611 30.62 7.76 27.21
N PHE A 612 30.73 6.46 27.41
CA PHE A 612 31.92 5.76 27.85
C PHE A 612 32.25 4.61 26.89
N ASP A 613 33.51 4.27 26.75
CA ASP A 613 33.94 3.09 26.01
C ASP A 613 33.80 1.80 26.85
N ALA A 614 34.17 0.66 26.26
CA ALA A 614 34.06 -0.65 26.90
C ALA A 614 34.96 -0.83 28.14
N ILE A 615 35.98 0.01 28.33
CA ILE A 615 36.86 -0.01 29.52
C ILE A 615 36.45 1.04 30.57
N GLY A 616 35.35 1.76 30.33
CA GLY A 616 34.83 2.77 31.26
C GLY A 616 35.51 4.13 31.17
N GLN A 617 36.27 4.40 30.10
CA GLN A 617 36.82 5.72 29.83
C GLN A 617 35.74 6.61 29.20
N ARG A 618 35.57 7.83 29.73
CA ARG A 618 34.63 8.83 29.19
C ARG A 618 35.10 9.28 27.81
N VAL A 619 34.19 9.23 26.85
CA VAL A 619 34.40 9.54 25.44
C VAL A 619 33.90 10.94 25.09
N VAL A 620 32.66 11.26 25.47
CA VAL A 620 32.02 12.55 25.20
C VAL A 620 30.92 12.84 26.23
N VAL A 621 30.67 14.12 26.53
CA VAL A 621 29.49 14.56 27.28
C VAL A 621 28.43 15.05 26.28
N LEU A 622 27.23 14.45 26.32
CA LEU A 622 26.13 14.81 25.44
C LEU A 622 25.26 15.92 26.03
N HIS A 623 25.14 15.97 27.36
CA HIS A 623 24.38 17.00 28.07
C HIS A 623 24.87 17.14 29.52
N GLU A 624 25.02 18.37 30.01
CA GLU A 624 25.37 18.67 31.40
C GLU A 624 24.68 19.97 31.86
N GLY A 625 23.96 19.92 32.98
CA GLY A 625 23.38 21.10 33.62
C GLY A 625 22.02 20.88 34.29
N ASP A 626 21.52 21.94 34.94
CA ASP A 626 20.20 21.96 35.55
C ASP A 626 19.11 21.81 34.49
N THR A 627 18.34 20.73 34.60
CA THR A 627 17.32 20.37 33.61
C THR A 627 15.99 20.22 34.35
N SER A 628 14.93 20.81 33.81
CA SER A 628 13.58 20.68 34.37
C SER A 628 13.02 19.27 34.15
N ALA A 629 11.96 18.92 34.86
CA ALA A 629 11.26 17.66 34.63
C ALA A 629 10.68 17.64 33.20
N GLY A 630 10.90 16.56 32.46
CA GLY A 630 10.60 16.50 31.03
C GLY A 630 11.36 15.41 30.28
N SER A 631 11.09 15.33 28.97
CA SER A 631 11.75 14.43 28.03
C SER A 631 12.69 15.21 27.12
N TYR A 632 13.85 14.62 26.83
CA TYR A 632 14.97 15.29 26.16
C TYR A 632 15.68 14.32 25.21
N GLU A 633 16.34 14.88 24.20
CA GLU A 633 17.11 14.12 23.22
C GLU A 633 18.46 14.78 22.93
N ALA A 634 19.48 13.96 22.74
CA ALA A 634 20.81 14.39 22.28
C ALA A 634 21.30 13.44 21.19
N THR A 635 21.81 14.00 20.09
CA THR A 635 22.36 13.22 18.98
C THR A 635 23.86 13.03 19.17
N TRP A 636 24.34 11.80 18.98
CA TRP A 636 25.77 11.46 18.96
C TRP A 636 26.15 10.83 17.61
N ASP A 637 27.29 11.24 17.05
CA ASP A 637 27.78 10.84 15.73
C ASP A 637 28.99 9.88 15.79
N GLY A 638 29.21 9.25 16.96
CA GLY A 638 30.31 8.31 17.15
C GLY A 638 31.70 8.97 17.12
N THR A 639 31.79 10.23 17.57
CA THR A 639 33.05 10.96 17.79
C THR A 639 33.32 11.24 19.27
N ASP A 640 34.60 11.45 19.62
CA ASP A 640 35.01 11.89 20.97
C ASP A 640 34.97 13.42 21.15
N ASP A 641 35.28 13.93 22.34
CA ASP A 641 35.36 15.39 22.64
C ASP A 641 36.29 16.18 21.71
N ALA A 642 37.25 15.52 21.03
CA ALA A 642 38.17 16.14 20.08
C ALA A 642 37.68 16.04 18.61
N GLY A 643 36.45 15.57 18.40
CA GLY A 643 35.86 15.34 17.08
C GLY A 643 36.48 14.15 16.33
N ARG A 644 37.23 13.28 17.02
CA ARG A 644 37.88 12.14 16.37
C ARG A 644 36.89 10.99 16.24
N PRO A 645 36.86 10.33 15.08
CA PRO A 645 36.03 9.16 14.87
C PRO A 645 36.43 8.00 15.78
N LEU A 646 35.45 7.31 16.36
CA LEU A 646 35.66 6.14 17.21
C LEU A 646 35.55 4.83 16.40
N ALA A 647 36.17 3.76 16.90
CA ALA A 647 36.11 2.44 16.27
C ALA A 647 34.75 1.76 16.46
N SER A 648 34.38 0.86 15.56
CA SER A 648 33.24 -0.05 15.73
C SER A 648 33.37 -0.79 17.06
N GLY A 649 32.30 -0.84 17.85
CA GLY A 649 32.37 -1.38 19.20
C GLY A 649 31.19 -1.02 20.08
N VAL A 650 31.25 -1.49 21.32
CA VAL A 650 30.23 -1.23 22.34
C VAL A 650 30.61 0.01 23.15
N TYR A 651 29.64 0.91 23.31
CA TYR A 651 29.74 2.11 24.12
C TYR A 651 28.61 2.13 25.14
N MET A 652 28.84 2.71 26.30
CA MET A 652 27.84 2.83 27.37
C MET A 652 27.47 4.29 27.54
N VAL A 653 26.18 4.60 27.49
CA VAL A 653 25.68 5.93 27.83
C VAL A 653 25.23 5.90 29.28
N LEU A 654 25.79 6.79 30.09
CA LEU A 654 25.45 6.97 31.49
C LEU A 654 24.70 8.29 31.67
N LEU A 655 23.48 8.19 32.18
CA LEU A 655 22.70 9.32 32.66
C LEU A 655 22.76 9.35 34.18
N SER A 656 23.24 10.46 34.73
CA SER A 656 23.33 10.69 36.17
C SER A 656 22.56 11.93 36.57
N ARG A 657 21.88 11.90 37.73
CA ARG A 657 21.26 13.09 38.33
C ARG A 657 21.70 13.32 39.75
N ASP A 658 21.98 14.57 40.07
CA ASP A 658 22.42 15.05 41.39
C ASP A 658 23.61 14.24 41.95
N GLY A 659 24.43 13.65 41.07
CA GLY A 659 25.58 12.81 41.41
C GLY A 659 25.26 11.48 42.13
N GLN A 660 24.00 11.03 42.21
CA GLN A 660 23.60 9.89 43.05
C GLN A 660 22.80 8.79 42.33
N ARG A 661 21.91 9.15 41.39
CA ARG A 661 21.08 8.16 40.67
C ARG A 661 21.57 8.02 39.23
N GLN A 662 21.76 6.79 38.77
CA GLN A 662 22.37 6.46 37.48
C GLN A 662 21.51 5.50 36.66
N ARG A 663 21.38 5.76 35.35
CA ARG A 663 20.86 4.84 34.33
C ARG A 663 21.94 4.62 33.28
N VAL A 664 22.05 3.40 32.79
CA VAL A 664 23.00 3.04 31.72
C VAL A 664 22.24 2.41 30.57
N THR A 665 22.57 2.79 29.34
CA THR A 665 22.15 2.05 28.14
C THR A 665 23.37 1.72 27.29
N ARG A 666 23.32 0.58 26.62
CA ARG A 666 24.41 0.07 25.77
C ARG A 666 24.13 0.47 24.33
N LEU A 667 25.10 1.08 23.65
CA LEU A 667 25.08 1.39 22.22
C LEU A 667 26.12 0.55 21.47
N THR A 668 25.80 0.18 20.24
CA THR A 668 26.69 -0.59 19.34
C THR A 668 26.97 0.24 18.10
N LEU A 669 28.18 0.81 18.02
CA LEU A 669 28.64 1.56 16.84
C LEU A 669 29.14 0.56 15.78
N MET A 670 28.62 0.68 14.57
CA MET A 670 29.11 -0.03 13.40
C MET A 670 29.66 0.98 12.40
N ARG A 671 30.94 0.85 12.05
CA ARG A 671 31.60 1.57 10.96
C ARG A 671 32.10 0.61 9.90
#